data_AF-A7TCK2-F1
#
_entry.id   AF-A7TCK2-F1
#
_cell.length_a   1.000
_cell.length_b   1.000
_cell.length_c   1.000
_cell.angle_alpha   90.00
_cell.angle_beta   90.00
_cell.angle_gamma   90.00
#
_symmetry.space_group_name_H-M   'P 1'
#
loop_
_entity.id
_entity.type
_entity.pdbx_description
1 polymer ?
#
loop_
_entity_poly.entity_id
_entity_poly.type
_entity_poly.pdbx_seq_one_letter_code
_entity_poly.pdbx_strand_id
1 'polypeptide(L)'
;MKAIKKVMLGLSLVTATVFASCNGCNNEGGSANATSDTTVVNGIVLVNGQTLDSDGNIVDKEGNIVKSADQIQSEKKTTSTKNTAATGPIEEKEFVHGLIIANTRQMALLEAGAAYCTNAHMRKGASDMLAEHETLRNEINTFAEVHGYGLPNLDNTRDVAVAANAGAEWDKELAEKLSKNDIEIMNLLTRGMSVMAQNSLLQSPINGSILGSTMSGIAIGSNGTDAVLFVSSATGVHAVDIADNNPADAAANTITSVPNFVALKLTPLAGQAITVMDMAVNPISKSVYILGKGTASDKFIFKVENNGANVTMLDLTNQTYSYLNWGGPSTVNALNANDMVYGDGTLYVSSGTFSLDGELGWIKPPFKHTDKIAIRSTTLFKSNWGGQYFTTAPLETLTFGTVDGKSRLMGVTTCAPGFSIDVANLSGSGLLSVTEDFNMHQGQSVKVAFMQHDGKEWLFDLHDSKIYRVGKKYLDGSQVTANKHDNNAVKLRTNAGAVVTTLPADEIKLMSNASYSSMAFWDNYRLLVLEANLSGGALKLEQMSTETPPPTSVNTIANNAKVSLYPNPATNSITITLPKNETSATATIVSIDGRVVATQQLSSNSSVLNLSMLKEKGIDRGKEMLGLYLVTDGKVADVPVVGVYSIEDMKLLYSPRYNLGYDLEFVAKAVQENGMVIVKKYHTPTNPTSSKKAIVVSAYPLADTIPYNTLFFHVHFSQPMLNDRYAYKHIKMYDANGVERTNAWRQKSFWLDGGKLLVLMIHPGRVKNGIHYESPLFDSGSYYTLKVSPSIKDENGNGLKKGFEQRYFVVGEDRAIPQMNKFYLKQPSANTKQPLSLFFSEGMDYASVLAGVKVVDEK
;
A
#
# COMPACT_ATOMS: atom_id res chain seq x y z
N MET A 1 1.82 26.63 7.46
CA MET A 1 2.91 26.96 6.49
C MET A 1 2.83 28.41 5.97
N LYS A 2 1.65 28.95 5.58
CA LYS A 2 1.50 30.38 5.23
C LYS A 2 1.79 31.34 6.39
N ALA A 3 1.31 31.08 7.63
CA ALA A 3 1.67 31.92 8.78
C ALA A 3 3.15 31.80 9.16
N ILE A 4 3.72 30.58 9.10
CA ILE A 4 5.16 30.37 9.30
C ILE A 4 5.99 31.24 8.34
N LYS A 5 5.63 31.29 7.05
CA LYS A 5 6.30 32.17 6.08
C LYS A 5 6.16 33.66 6.41
N LYS A 6 4.98 34.10 6.90
CA LYS A 6 4.77 35.49 7.34
C LYS A 6 5.61 35.84 8.56
N VAL A 7 5.64 34.97 9.57
CA VAL A 7 6.46 35.17 10.77
C VAL A 7 7.95 35.17 10.43
N MET A 8 8.42 34.31 9.52
CA MET A 8 9.82 34.37 9.04
C MET A 8 10.15 35.70 8.33
N LEU A 9 9.22 36.25 7.55
CA LEU A 9 9.37 37.57 6.92
C LEU A 9 9.39 38.71 7.96
N GLY A 10 8.58 38.62 9.02
CA GLY A 10 8.59 39.57 10.14
C GLY A 10 9.87 39.48 10.99
N LEU A 11 10.34 38.27 11.28
CA LEU A 11 11.58 37.99 12.03
C LEU A 11 12.83 38.57 11.34
N SER A 12 12.90 38.50 10.00
CA SER A 12 14.02 39.08 9.25
C SER A 12 14.03 40.61 9.26
N LEU A 13 12.85 41.25 9.37
CA LEU A 13 12.73 42.70 9.49
C LEU A 13 13.25 43.20 10.84
N VAL A 14 13.07 42.43 11.91
CA VAL A 14 13.40 42.84 13.29
C VAL A 14 14.87 42.69 13.58
N THR A 15 15.51 41.62 13.10
CA THR A 15 16.98 41.53 13.12
C THR A 15 17.59 42.71 12.36
N ALA A 16 17.04 43.07 11.20
CA ALA A 16 17.52 44.24 10.45
C ALA A 16 17.29 45.58 11.18
N THR A 17 16.14 45.75 11.86
CA THR A 17 15.80 46.99 12.58
C THR A 17 16.57 47.15 13.89
N VAL A 18 16.78 46.05 14.64
CA VAL A 18 17.55 46.03 15.89
C VAL A 18 19.05 46.29 15.62
N PHE A 19 19.61 45.72 14.56
CA PHE A 19 21.00 46.02 14.15
C PHE A 19 21.18 47.46 13.65
N ALA A 20 20.19 48.02 12.96
CA ALA A 20 20.22 49.42 12.53
C ALA A 20 20.14 50.40 13.71
N SER A 21 19.34 50.10 14.75
CA SER A 21 19.23 50.94 15.95
C SER A 21 20.44 50.85 16.88
N CYS A 22 21.11 49.69 16.99
CA CYS A 22 22.31 49.54 17.83
C CYS A 22 23.54 50.25 17.24
N ASN A 23 23.68 50.32 15.91
CA ASN A 23 24.78 51.04 15.26
C ASN A 23 24.57 52.57 15.22
N GLY A 24 23.33 53.04 15.39
CA GLY A 24 22.99 54.46 15.43
C GLY A 24 23.25 55.15 16.78
N CYS A 25 23.51 54.39 17.86
CA CYS A 25 23.65 54.95 19.21
C CYS A 25 25.04 55.55 19.53
N ASN A 26 26.00 55.53 18.61
CA ASN A 26 27.35 56.09 18.83
C ASN A 26 27.59 57.49 18.24
N ASN A 27 26.59 58.15 17.63
CA ASN A 27 26.76 59.53 17.15
C ASN A 27 25.85 60.49 17.92
N GLU A 28 26.48 61.28 18.79
CA GLU A 28 25.90 62.47 19.40
C GLU A 28 25.46 63.47 18.33
N GLY A 29 24.24 64.02 18.49
CA GLY A 29 23.84 65.31 17.92
C GLY A 29 23.34 65.29 16.48
N GLY A 30 22.02 65.37 16.30
CA GLY A 30 21.43 65.82 15.04
C GLY A 30 20.00 65.38 14.83
N SER A 31 19.05 66.30 15.00
CA SER A 31 17.69 66.12 14.49
C SER A 31 17.71 66.14 12.95
N ALA A 32 17.35 65.03 12.30
CA ALA A 32 16.95 65.07 10.90
C ALA A 32 15.99 63.91 10.58
N ASN A 33 14.80 64.28 10.12
CA ASN A 33 13.92 63.41 9.33
C ASN A 33 14.72 62.87 8.14
N ALA A 34 14.97 61.57 8.07
CA ALA A 34 15.42 60.90 6.86
C ALA A 34 14.67 59.56 6.74
N THR A 35 13.80 59.47 5.75
CA THR A 35 13.32 58.20 5.19
C THR A 35 14.52 57.47 4.61
N SER A 36 15.05 56.46 5.30
CA SER A 36 16.19 55.67 4.80
C SER A 36 15.70 54.55 3.87
N ASP A 37 15.92 54.72 2.56
CA ASP A 37 15.80 53.64 1.58
C ASP A 37 16.78 52.52 1.95
N THR A 38 16.23 51.35 2.26
CA THR A 38 16.98 50.16 2.68
C THR A 38 16.62 49.01 1.76
N THR A 39 17.63 48.33 1.21
CA THR A 39 17.46 47.20 0.28
C THR A 39 18.34 46.03 0.72
N VAL A 40 17.87 44.81 0.52
CA VAL A 40 18.60 43.58 0.90
C VAL A 40 19.02 42.83 -0.36
N VAL A 41 20.33 42.62 -0.51
CA VAL A 41 20.91 41.85 -1.63
C VAL A 41 21.80 40.77 -1.05
N ASN A 42 21.55 39.50 -1.40
CA ASN A 42 22.31 38.33 -0.92
C ASN A 42 22.42 38.24 0.63
N GLY A 43 21.39 38.69 1.35
CA GLY A 43 21.36 38.70 2.81
C GLY A 43 22.21 39.80 3.47
N ILE A 44 22.68 40.78 2.70
CA ILE A 44 23.40 41.97 3.16
C ILE A 44 22.47 43.17 3.09
N VAL A 45 22.40 43.95 4.18
CA VAL A 45 21.56 45.17 4.26
C VAL A 45 22.35 46.35 3.69
N LEU A 46 21.78 47.00 2.69
CA LEU A 46 22.33 48.17 2.02
C LEU A 46 21.47 49.39 2.34
N VAL A 47 22.10 50.51 2.70
CA VAL A 47 21.40 51.74 3.09
C VAL A 47 21.75 52.91 2.17
N ASN A 48 20.79 53.81 1.97
CA ASN A 48 21.00 55.09 1.28
C ASN A 48 21.59 54.95 -0.15
N GLY A 49 21.17 53.92 -0.88
CA GLY A 49 21.57 53.66 -2.27
C GLY A 49 22.97 53.08 -2.46
N GLN A 50 23.49 52.42 -1.43
CA GLN A 50 24.65 51.53 -1.54
C GLN A 50 24.35 50.33 -2.47
N THR A 51 25.39 49.82 -3.12
CA THR A 51 25.34 48.61 -3.97
C THR A 51 26.49 47.65 -3.62
N LEU A 52 26.46 46.45 -4.21
CA LEU A 52 27.59 45.52 -4.15
C LEU A 52 28.40 45.63 -5.45
N ASP A 53 29.71 45.74 -5.33
CA ASP A 53 30.60 45.60 -6.47
C ASP A 53 30.83 44.12 -6.84
N SER A 54 31.58 43.87 -7.91
CA SER A 54 31.87 42.50 -8.39
C SER A 54 32.67 41.66 -7.39
N ASP A 55 33.34 42.29 -6.45
CA ASP A 55 34.19 41.65 -5.44
C ASP A 55 33.42 41.45 -4.11
N GLY A 56 32.15 41.87 -4.06
CA GLY A 56 31.27 41.70 -2.90
C GLY A 56 31.47 42.76 -1.81
N ASN A 57 32.12 43.88 -2.10
CA ASN A 57 32.22 45.02 -1.19
C ASN A 57 30.94 45.86 -1.23
N ILE A 58 30.63 46.54 -0.12
CA ILE A 58 29.58 47.56 -0.10
C ILE A 58 30.20 48.86 -0.60
N VAL A 59 29.64 49.42 -1.66
CA VAL A 59 30.05 50.71 -2.24
C VAL A 59 28.95 51.76 -2.10
N ASP A 60 29.33 53.03 -1.97
CA ASP A 60 28.41 54.16 -2.02
C ASP A 60 27.99 54.49 -3.47
N LYS A 61 27.14 55.51 -3.64
CA LYS A 61 26.63 55.93 -4.97
C LYS A 61 27.74 56.44 -5.89
N GLU A 62 28.86 56.86 -5.30
CA GLU A 62 30.06 57.36 -5.97
C GLU A 62 31.07 56.24 -6.27
N GLY A 63 30.79 55.00 -5.87
CA GLY A 63 31.62 53.81 -6.13
C GLY A 63 32.76 53.62 -5.14
N ASN A 64 32.80 54.35 -4.03
CA ASN A 64 33.82 54.17 -3.00
C ASN A 64 33.44 53.00 -2.08
N ILE A 65 34.44 52.20 -1.71
CA ILE A 65 34.26 51.09 -0.77
C ILE A 65 33.94 51.66 0.61
N VAL A 66 32.70 51.47 1.05
CA VAL A 66 32.22 51.78 2.40
C VAL A 66 32.58 50.63 3.35
N LYS A 67 32.57 49.39 2.84
CA LYS A 67 32.92 48.20 3.64
C LYS A 67 33.44 47.08 2.76
N SER A 68 34.61 46.52 3.10
CA SER A 68 35.21 45.44 2.31
C SER A 68 34.57 44.08 2.60
N ALA A 69 34.64 43.16 1.64
CA ALA A 69 34.17 41.79 1.78
C ALA A 69 34.79 41.09 3.01
N ASP A 70 36.08 41.32 3.28
CA ASP A 70 36.77 40.78 4.46
C ASP A 70 36.22 41.35 5.78
N GLN A 71 35.84 42.63 5.80
CA GLN A 71 35.20 43.25 6.97
C GLN A 71 33.79 42.66 7.20
N ILE A 72 33.03 42.43 6.12
CA ILE A 72 31.72 41.78 6.17
C ILE A 72 31.84 40.33 6.69
N GLN A 73 32.90 39.62 6.31
CA GLN A 73 33.14 38.24 6.70
C GLN A 73 33.72 38.11 8.13
N SER A 74 34.51 39.08 8.58
CA SER A 74 35.05 39.12 9.95
C SER A 74 33.99 39.47 10.99
N GLU A 75 33.02 40.34 10.67
CA GLU A 75 31.86 40.63 11.53
C GLU A 75 30.88 39.45 11.64
N LYS A 76 30.76 38.62 10.59
CA LYS A 76 30.09 37.31 10.69
C LYS A 76 30.77 36.37 11.70
N LYS A 77 32.07 36.55 11.96
CA LYS A 77 32.88 35.67 12.83
C LYS A 77 32.83 36.09 14.31
N THR A 78 32.76 37.39 14.60
CA THR A 78 32.71 37.95 15.97
C THR A 78 31.35 37.80 16.68
N THR A 79 30.29 37.42 15.95
CA THR A 79 28.97 37.11 16.55
C THR A 79 28.76 35.61 16.82
N SER A 80 29.79 34.77 16.66
CA SER A 80 29.74 33.37 17.07
C SER A 80 30.10 33.21 18.56
N THR A 81 29.17 33.56 19.44
CA THR A 81 29.12 32.84 20.72
C THR A 81 28.91 31.37 20.39
N LYS A 82 29.74 30.49 20.97
CA LYS A 82 29.69 29.04 20.80
C LYS A 82 28.25 28.51 20.99
N ASN A 83 27.53 28.34 19.90
CA ASN A 83 26.27 27.61 19.87
C ASN A 83 26.46 26.43 18.92
N THR A 84 26.73 25.27 19.50
CA THR A 84 26.56 23.99 18.85
C THR A 84 25.10 23.87 18.45
N ALA A 85 24.76 24.18 17.19
CA ALA A 85 23.47 23.84 16.63
C ALA A 85 23.28 22.32 16.73
N ALA A 86 22.22 21.88 17.42
CA ALA A 86 21.84 20.48 17.41
C ALA A 86 21.36 20.13 16.00
N THR A 87 22.15 19.35 15.25
CA THR A 87 21.94 19.03 13.83
C THR A 87 21.00 17.84 13.59
N GLY A 88 20.12 17.51 14.54
CA GLY A 88 19.22 16.36 14.45
C GLY A 88 17.77 16.73 14.15
N PRO A 89 17.00 15.82 13.48
CA PRO A 89 15.55 15.95 13.36
C PRO A 89 14.90 16.04 14.75
N ILE A 90 13.79 16.75 14.85
CA ILE A 90 12.99 16.92 16.07
C ILE A 90 11.69 16.13 15.90
N GLU A 91 11.17 15.47 16.92
CA GLU A 91 9.87 14.81 16.80
C GLU A 91 8.76 15.86 16.61
N GLU A 92 7.69 15.55 15.85
CA GLU A 92 6.62 16.52 15.54
C GLU A 92 6.01 17.12 16.81
N LYS A 93 5.72 16.29 17.81
CA LYS A 93 5.19 16.73 19.11
C LYS A 93 6.17 17.65 19.82
N GLU A 94 7.47 17.33 19.83
CA GLU A 94 8.50 18.17 20.44
C GLU A 94 8.66 19.51 19.70
N PHE A 95 8.55 19.51 18.37
CA PHE A 95 8.54 20.72 17.56
C PHE A 95 7.34 21.60 17.89
N VAL A 96 6.13 21.03 17.90
CA VAL A 96 4.89 21.76 18.20
C VAL A 96 4.95 22.34 19.61
N HIS A 97 5.32 21.55 20.62
CA HIS A 97 5.45 22.02 22.00
C HIS A 97 6.53 23.09 22.15
N GLY A 98 7.70 22.89 21.55
CA GLY A 98 8.79 23.86 21.56
C GLY A 98 8.38 25.19 20.92
N LEU A 99 7.68 25.15 19.79
CA LEU A 99 7.23 26.34 19.08
C LEU A 99 6.14 27.09 19.86
N ILE A 100 5.22 26.38 20.54
CA ILE A 100 4.24 27.01 21.44
C ILE A 100 4.94 27.77 22.58
N ILE A 101 5.93 27.14 23.23
CA ILE A 101 6.68 27.74 24.34
C ILE A 101 7.45 28.97 23.86
N ALA A 102 8.26 28.84 22.80
CA ALA A 102 9.07 29.92 22.27
C ALA A 102 8.23 31.09 21.75
N ASN A 103 7.10 30.80 21.08
CA ASN A 103 6.18 31.84 20.62
C ASN A 103 5.50 32.56 21.79
N THR A 104 5.12 31.84 22.85
CA THR A 104 4.54 32.44 24.07
C THR A 104 5.53 33.37 24.77
N ARG A 105 6.81 32.98 24.85
CA ARG A 105 7.88 33.84 25.36
C ARG A 105 8.07 35.09 24.52
N GLN A 106 8.09 34.94 23.19
CA GLN A 106 8.23 36.07 22.28
C GLN A 106 7.11 37.08 22.48
N MET A 107 5.87 36.60 22.55
CA MET A 107 4.71 37.47 22.78
C MET A 107 4.82 38.25 24.10
N ALA A 108 5.25 37.61 25.19
CA ALA A 108 5.45 38.29 26.47
C ALA A 108 6.52 39.41 26.39
N LEU A 109 7.61 39.17 25.65
CA LEU A 109 8.64 40.18 25.39
C LEU A 109 8.10 41.32 24.50
N LEU A 110 7.33 41.00 23.47
CA LEU A 110 6.70 41.99 22.57
C LEU A 110 5.67 42.87 23.29
N GLU A 111 4.86 42.28 24.17
CA GLU A 111 3.92 43.01 25.04
C GLU A 111 4.67 43.98 25.96
N ALA A 112 5.75 43.53 26.59
CA ALA A 112 6.60 44.40 27.40
C ALA A 112 7.23 45.53 26.57
N GLY A 113 7.73 45.23 25.37
CA GLY A 113 8.27 46.24 24.45
C GLY A 113 7.24 47.27 24.01
N ALA A 114 6.02 46.84 23.69
CA ALA A 114 4.93 47.73 23.33
C ALA A 114 4.54 48.67 24.48
N ALA A 115 4.60 48.18 25.73
CA ALA A 115 4.22 48.94 26.92
C ALA A 115 5.33 49.87 27.44
N TYR A 116 6.59 49.44 27.43
CA TYR A 116 7.65 50.07 28.23
C TYR A 116 8.85 50.59 27.42
N CYS A 117 8.97 50.27 26.11
CA CYS A 117 10.10 50.78 25.32
C CYS A 117 10.13 52.31 25.28
N THR A 118 11.31 52.88 25.48
CA THR A 118 11.50 54.33 25.33
C THR A 118 11.75 54.72 23.87
N ASN A 119 12.40 53.84 23.10
CA ASN A 119 12.58 53.97 21.66
C ASN A 119 11.26 53.78 20.89
N ALA A 120 10.84 54.81 20.14
CA ALA A 120 9.59 54.80 19.39
C ALA A 120 9.54 53.74 18.26
N HIS A 121 10.67 53.45 17.61
CA HIS A 121 10.74 52.43 16.56
C HIS A 121 10.62 51.03 17.14
N MET A 122 11.32 50.75 18.24
CA MET A 122 11.22 49.44 18.92
C MET A 122 9.82 49.20 19.47
N ARG A 123 9.21 50.20 20.10
CA ARG A 123 7.84 50.11 20.62
C ARG A 123 6.82 49.83 19.51
N LYS A 124 6.95 50.50 18.36
CA LYS A 124 6.09 50.26 17.19
C LYS A 124 6.33 48.86 16.61
N GLY A 125 7.59 48.46 16.42
CA GLY A 125 7.94 47.14 15.92
C GLY A 125 7.40 46.02 16.81
N ALA A 126 7.49 46.19 18.14
CA ALA A 126 6.94 45.24 19.10
C ALA A 126 5.41 45.10 18.97
N SER A 127 4.69 46.22 18.80
CA SER A 127 3.25 46.23 18.58
C SER A 127 2.84 45.60 17.24
N ASP A 128 3.59 45.87 16.17
CA ASP A 128 3.28 45.36 14.83
C ASP A 128 3.48 43.82 14.75
N MET A 129 4.50 43.28 15.42
CA MET A 129 4.79 41.85 15.46
C MET A 129 3.78 41.05 16.31
N LEU A 130 3.17 41.67 17.32
CA LEU A 130 2.33 40.95 18.27
C LEU A 130 1.15 40.25 17.57
N ALA A 131 0.52 40.89 16.60
CA ALA A 131 -0.58 40.33 15.81
C ALA A 131 -0.16 39.11 14.97
N GLU A 132 1.08 39.10 14.48
CA GLU A 132 1.62 37.97 13.71
C GLU A 132 1.91 36.77 14.60
N HIS A 133 2.49 36.99 15.78
CA HIS A 133 2.73 35.96 16.78
C HIS A 133 1.43 35.41 17.41
N GLU A 134 0.39 36.24 17.54
CA GLU A 134 -0.97 35.79 17.91
C GLU A 134 -1.58 34.85 16.86
N THR A 135 -1.45 35.21 15.59
CA THR A 135 -1.92 34.36 14.48
C THR A 135 -1.19 33.02 14.50
N LEU A 136 0.14 33.05 14.68
CA LEU A 136 0.95 31.84 14.78
C LEU A 136 0.53 30.96 15.97
N ARG A 137 0.30 31.56 17.15
CA ARG A 137 -0.19 30.86 18.35
C ARG A 137 -1.49 30.11 18.05
N ASN A 138 -2.46 30.76 17.42
CA ASN A 138 -3.75 30.18 17.12
C ASN A 138 -3.64 29.01 16.14
N GLU A 139 -2.82 29.15 15.09
CA GLU A 139 -2.58 28.06 14.12
C GLU A 139 -1.91 26.85 14.78
N ILE A 140 -0.87 27.06 15.60
CA ILE A 140 -0.14 25.96 16.25
C ILE A 140 -0.99 25.28 17.33
N ASN A 141 -1.76 26.02 18.11
CA ASN A 141 -2.66 25.43 19.11
C ASN A 141 -3.74 24.58 18.44
N THR A 142 -4.34 25.07 17.35
CA THR A 142 -5.30 24.30 16.56
C THR A 142 -4.66 23.01 16.03
N PHE A 143 -3.43 23.10 15.51
CA PHE A 143 -2.68 21.94 15.05
C PHE A 143 -2.45 20.92 16.18
N ALA A 144 -2.04 21.37 17.37
CA ALA A 144 -1.81 20.52 18.53
C ALA A 144 -3.09 19.82 19.02
N GLU A 145 -4.24 20.50 18.97
CA GLU A 145 -5.54 19.92 19.32
C GLU A 145 -5.99 18.85 18.32
N VAL A 146 -5.89 19.13 17.01
CA VAL A 146 -6.24 18.16 15.96
C VAL A 146 -5.39 16.89 16.06
N HIS A 147 -4.11 17.03 16.42
CA HIS A 147 -3.18 15.89 16.52
C HIS A 147 -3.11 15.27 17.92
N GLY A 148 -3.91 15.75 18.89
CA GLY A 148 -4.00 15.17 20.23
C GLY A 148 -2.74 15.34 21.10
N TYR A 149 -1.92 16.36 20.84
CA TYR A 149 -0.64 16.55 21.54
C TYR A 149 -0.78 17.17 22.93
N GLY A 150 -1.93 17.79 23.22
CA GLY A 150 -2.15 18.59 24.43
C GLY A 150 -1.32 19.88 24.40
N LEU A 151 -1.79 20.91 25.11
CA LEU A 151 -1.03 22.16 25.24
C LEU A 151 -0.02 22.03 26.39
N PRO A 152 1.24 22.48 26.19
CA PRO A 152 2.26 22.44 27.24
C PRO A 152 1.90 23.39 28.39
N ASN A 153 2.38 23.09 29.60
CA ASN A 153 2.25 23.99 30.74
C ASN A 153 3.20 25.18 30.56
N LEU A 154 2.65 26.40 30.61
CA LEU A 154 3.38 27.63 30.32
C LEU A 154 3.68 28.36 31.63
N ASP A 155 4.95 28.34 32.07
CA ASP A 155 5.45 29.24 33.12
C ASP A 155 6.40 30.25 32.49
N ASN A 156 5.87 31.44 32.18
CA ASN A 156 6.62 32.58 31.64
C ASN A 156 6.86 33.68 32.70
N THR A 157 6.55 33.40 33.98
CA THR A 157 6.64 34.39 35.06
C THR A 157 8.07 34.90 35.29
N ARG A 158 9.08 34.17 34.81
CA ARG A 158 10.51 34.52 34.89
C ARG A 158 11.06 35.20 33.64
N ASP A 159 10.38 35.10 32.50
CA ASP A 159 10.85 35.67 31.23
C ASP A 159 10.59 37.19 31.16
N VAL A 160 9.63 37.68 31.96
CA VAL A 160 9.21 39.09 32.06
C VAL A 160 9.74 39.79 33.33
N ALA A 161 10.75 39.23 34.00
CA ALA A 161 11.46 39.93 35.07
C ALA A 161 12.40 41.01 34.50
N VAL A 162 11.87 41.91 33.65
CA VAL A 162 12.57 43.12 33.23
C VAL A 162 12.06 44.23 34.15
N ALA A 163 12.89 44.55 35.15
CA ALA A 163 12.54 45.43 36.26
C ALA A 163 12.04 46.81 35.80
N ALA A 164 11.27 47.44 36.68
CA ALA A 164 10.43 48.63 36.52
C ALA A 164 11.12 49.96 36.11
N ASN A 165 12.24 49.93 35.38
CA ASN A 165 12.99 51.12 34.98
C ASN A 165 13.07 51.18 33.44
N ALA A 166 12.11 51.85 32.80
CA ALA A 166 12.19 52.18 31.38
C ALA A 166 13.40 53.09 31.10
N GLY A 167 14.13 52.84 30.00
CA GLY A 167 15.33 53.59 29.61
C GLY A 167 16.18 52.86 28.55
N ALA A 168 17.29 53.48 28.13
CA ALA A 168 18.13 52.95 27.04
C ALA A 168 18.73 51.56 27.34
N GLU A 169 19.14 51.29 28.58
CA GLU A 169 19.65 49.97 28.99
C GLU A 169 18.54 48.90 29.00
N TRP A 170 17.31 49.30 29.32
CA TRP A 170 16.15 48.42 29.27
C TRP A 170 15.78 48.06 27.83
N ASP A 171 15.78 49.05 26.94
CA ASP A 171 15.55 48.85 25.50
C ASP A 171 16.60 47.88 24.90
N LYS A 172 17.86 48.01 25.33
CA LYS A 172 18.96 47.11 24.92
C LYS A 172 18.77 45.68 25.44
N GLU A 173 18.45 45.50 26.72
CA GLU A 173 18.21 44.17 27.30
C GLU A 173 17.02 43.47 26.62
N LEU A 174 15.95 44.21 26.33
CA LEU A 174 14.80 43.70 25.59
C LEU A 174 15.20 43.26 24.17
N ALA A 175 15.96 44.08 23.44
CA ALA A 175 16.43 43.76 22.09
C ALA A 175 17.25 42.46 22.06
N GLU A 176 18.14 42.26 23.05
CA GLU A 176 18.95 41.05 23.17
C GLU A 176 18.07 39.81 23.44
N LYS A 177 17.07 39.93 24.31
CA LYS A 177 16.12 38.84 24.63
C LYS A 177 15.24 38.48 23.44
N LEU A 178 14.68 39.47 22.74
CA LEU A 178 13.90 39.27 21.51
C LEU A 178 14.74 38.55 20.45
N SER A 179 15.95 39.05 20.18
CA SER A 179 16.87 38.45 19.19
C SER A 179 17.23 37.00 19.52
N LYS A 180 17.51 36.69 20.80
CA LYS A 180 17.84 35.33 21.23
C LYS A 180 16.67 34.36 21.05
N ASN A 181 15.46 34.78 21.38
CA ASN A 181 14.26 33.95 21.27
C ASN A 181 13.79 33.84 19.81
N ASP A 182 14.02 34.85 18.97
CA ASP A 182 13.85 34.79 17.51
C ASP A 182 14.73 33.71 16.88
N ILE A 183 16.00 33.62 17.29
CA ILE A 183 16.92 32.56 16.84
C ILE A 183 16.42 31.18 17.28
N GLU A 184 15.85 31.05 18.48
CA GLU A 184 15.26 29.79 18.96
C GLU A 184 14.06 29.37 18.11
N ILE A 185 13.14 30.30 17.82
CA ILE A 185 11.99 30.07 16.92
C ILE A 185 12.48 29.67 15.53
N MET A 186 13.48 30.37 14.97
CA MET A 186 14.03 30.05 13.66
C MET A 186 14.69 28.67 13.62
N ASN A 187 15.40 28.27 14.68
CA ASN A 187 16.00 26.94 14.80
C ASN A 187 14.92 25.84 14.89
N LEU A 188 13.86 26.07 15.68
CA LEU A 188 12.72 25.16 15.77
C LEU A 188 12.02 25.02 14.42
N LEU A 189 11.74 26.13 13.73
CA LEU A 189 11.12 26.12 12.39
C LEU A 189 12.01 25.40 11.37
N THR A 190 13.32 25.61 11.41
CA THR A 190 14.27 24.92 10.52
C THR A 190 14.28 23.42 10.75
N ARG A 191 14.25 22.98 12.01
CA ARG A 191 14.20 21.56 12.37
C ARG A 191 12.82 20.94 12.17
N GLY A 192 11.73 21.69 12.31
CA GLY A 192 10.37 21.24 12.11
C GLY A 192 9.94 21.19 10.63
N MET A 193 10.56 21.99 9.77
CA MET A 193 10.33 21.95 8.32
C MET A 193 10.65 20.57 7.71
N SER A 194 11.62 19.83 8.25
CA SER A 194 11.93 18.47 7.77
C SER A 194 10.92 17.42 8.21
N VAL A 195 10.14 17.67 9.27
CA VAL A 195 9.10 16.76 9.78
C VAL A 195 7.75 17.09 9.17
N MET A 196 7.43 18.38 9.02
CA MET A 196 6.19 18.86 8.41
C MET A 196 6.18 18.78 6.86
N ALA A 197 7.33 18.52 6.24
CA ALA A 197 7.47 18.22 4.80
C ALA A 197 7.63 16.72 4.52
N GLN A 198 7.60 15.87 5.55
CA GLN A 198 7.70 14.43 5.38
C GLN A 198 6.41 13.89 4.76
N ASN A 199 6.56 13.14 3.68
CA ASN A 199 5.46 12.45 3.00
C ASN A 199 4.66 11.60 4.00
N SER A 200 3.37 11.90 4.17
CA SER A 200 2.51 11.28 5.21
C SER A 200 2.26 9.79 5.01
N LEU A 201 2.58 9.25 3.82
CA LEU A 201 2.54 7.82 3.55
C LEU A 201 3.77 7.08 4.09
N LEU A 202 4.83 7.77 4.51
CA LEU A 202 6.07 7.18 5.01
C LEU A 202 6.23 7.42 6.52
N GLN A 203 6.82 6.45 7.21
CA GLN A 203 7.25 6.59 8.60
C GLN A 203 8.72 6.22 8.72
N SER A 204 9.53 7.11 9.29
CA SER A 204 10.98 6.88 9.45
C SER A 204 11.69 6.41 8.16
N PRO A 205 11.49 7.08 7.00
CA PRO A 205 12.21 6.76 5.78
C PRO A 205 13.71 7.03 5.94
N ILE A 206 14.51 6.42 5.07
CA ILE A 206 15.95 6.63 5.00
C ILE A 206 16.33 7.27 3.67
N ASN A 207 17.53 7.85 3.59
CA ASN A 207 18.14 8.27 2.33
C ASN A 207 19.15 7.23 1.88
N GLY A 208 19.11 6.84 0.61
CA GLY A 208 20.10 5.93 0.06
C GLY A 208 19.85 5.57 -1.40
N SER A 209 20.70 4.67 -1.91
CA SER A 209 20.57 4.17 -3.28
C SER A 209 19.56 3.04 -3.40
N ILE A 210 18.90 2.97 -4.55
CA ILE A 210 18.02 1.88 -4.97
C ILE A 210 18.72 1.14 -6.11
N LEU A 211 18.98 -0.15 -5.93
CA LEU A 211 19.72 -0.95 -6.92
C LEU A 211 18.86 -1.23 -8.17
N GLY A 212 19.06 -0.42 -9.20
CA GLY A 212 18.24 -0.45 -10.41
C GLY A 212 18.20 -1.81 -11.14
N SER A 213 19.29 -2.58 -11.18
CA SER A 213 19.36 -3.85 -11.92
C SER A 213 18.35 -4.91 -11.46
N THR A 214 17.79 -4.77 -10.26
CA THR A 214 16.85 -5.73 -9.68
C THR A 214 15.38 -5.32 -9.82
N MET A 215 15.09 -4.19 -10.47
CA MET A 215 13.73 -3.67 -10.61
C MET A 215 12.90 -4.50 -11.59
N SER A 216 11.68 -4.87 -11.20
CA SER A 216 10.77 -5.66 -12.04
C SER A 216 9.44 -4.99 -12.38
N GLY A 217 8.96 -4.04 -11.56
CA GLY A 217 7.71 -3.32 -11.79
C GLY A 217 7.62 -2.05 -10.94
N ILE A 218 6.67 -1.18 -11.30
CA ILE A 218 6.41 0.08 -10.59
C ILE A 218 4.91 0.28 -10.34
N ALA A 219 4.58 0.97 -9.25
CA ALA A 219 3.22 1.45 -8.99
C ALA A 219 3.28 2.79 -8.27
N ILE A 220 2.20 3.56 -8.30
CA ILE A 220 2.10 4.79 -7.51
C ILE A 220 0.96 4.66 -6.50
N GLY A 221 1.27 4.95 -5.24
CA GLY A 221 0.28 5.10 -4.18
C GLY A 221 0.10 6.55 -3.80
N SER A 222 -1.11 6.94 -3.42
CA SER A 222 -1.41 8.30 -2.97
C SER A 222 -2.59 8.33 -2.00
N ASN A 223 -2.56 9.27 -1.06
CA ASN A 223 -3.70 9.63 -0.22
C ASN A 223 -4.40 10.93 -0.69
N GLY A 224 -4.05 11.43 -1.89
CA GLY A 224 -4.57 12.66 -2.48
C GLY A 224 -3.76 13.92 -2.16
N THR A 225 -2.92 13.90 -1.13
CA THR A 225 -2.00 15.00 -0.80
C THR A 225 -0.54 14.64 -1.05
N ASP A 226 -0.16 13.41 -0.72
CA ASP A 226 1.17 12.86 -0.96
C ASP A 226 1.11 11.65 -1.88
N ALA A 227 2.17 11.44 -2.66
CA ALA A 227 2.36 10.28 -3.51
C ALA A 227 3.69 9.59 -3.21
N VAL A 228 3.71 8.26 -3.32
CA VAL A 228 4.92 7.44 -3.27
C VAL A 228 5.02 6.60 -4.53
N LEU A 229 6.23 6.47 -5.08
CA LEU A 229 6.53 5.53 -6.15
C LEU A 229 7.00 4.22 -5.52
N PHE A 230 6.22 3.15 -5.70
CA PHE A 230 6.64 1.80 -5.35
C PHE A 230 7.51 1.23 -6.45
N VAL A 231 8.69 0.76 -6.07
CA VAL A 231 9.66 0.13 -6.97
C VAL A 231 9.99 -1.25 -6.41
N SER A 232 9.62 -2.31 -7.12
CA SER A 232 9.98 -3.66 -6.70
C SER A 232 11.49 -3.88 -6.83
N SER A 233 12.06 -4.70 -5.96
CA SER A 233 13.41 -5.24 -6.06
C SER A 233 13.38 -6.74 -5.82
N ALA A 234 14.53 -7.40 -5.97
CA ALA A 234 14.64 -8.85 -5.74
C ALA A 234 14.29 -9.29 -4.31
N THR A 235 14.15 -8.40 -3.33
CA THR A 235 13.96 -8.79 -1.92
C THR A 235 12.79 -8.08 -1.24
N GLY A 236 12.17 -7.11 -1.90
CA GLY A 236 11.14 -6.26 -1.30
C GLY A 236 10.73 -5.12 -2.23
N VAL A 237 10.03 -4.14 -1.68
CA VAL A 237 9.52 -2.98 -2.42
C VAL A 237 10.04 -1.70 -1.76
N HIS A 238 10.55 -0.77 -2.56
CA HIS A 238 10.94 0.56 -2.10
C HIS A 238 9.76 1.49 -2.29
N ALA A 239 9.22 2.05 -1.20
CA ALA A 239 8.26 3.15 -1.25
C ALA A 239 9.04 4.47 -1.26
N VAL A 240 9.21 5.03 -2.45
CA VAL A 240 10.08 6.19 -2.71
C VAL A 240 9.28 7.48 -2.62
N ASP A 241 9.78 8.44 -1.85
CA ASP A 241 9.25 9.81 -1.84
C ASP A 241 9.74 10.54 -3.10
N ILE A 242 8.85 10.67 -4.07
CA ILE A 242 9.14 11.33 -5.35
C ILE A 242 8.96 12.86 -5.31
N ALA A 243 8.49 13.40 -4.17
CA ALA A 243 8.22 14.83 -3.98
C ALA A 243 7.39 15.49 -5.11
N ASP A 244 6.55 14.70 -5.78
CA ASP A 244 5.76 15.08 -6.95
C ASP A 244 4.28 15.26 -6.57
N ASN A 245 4.04 16.14 -5.61
CA ASN A 245 2.77 16.27 -4.87
C ASN A 245 2.00 17.56 -5.19
N ASN A 246 2.34 18.26 -6.28
CA ASN A 246 1.71 19.52 -6.63
C ASN A 246 0.55 19.31 -7.64
N PRO A 247 -0.72 19.46 -7.21
CA PRO A 247 -1.86 19.27 -8.11
C PRO A 247 -1.96 20.34 -9.21
N ALA A 248 -1.28 21.49 -9.07
CA ALA A 248 -1.27 22.51 -10.12
C ALA A 248 -0.57 22.05 -11.41
N ASP A 249 0.31 21.05 -11.32
CA ASP A 249 1.07 20.53 -12.46
C ASP A 249 0.23 19.58 -13.32
N ALA A 250 -0.89 19.07 -12.80
CA ALA A 250 -1.78 18.11 -13.47
C ALA A 250 -2.26 18.56 -14.86
N ALA A 251 -2.60 19.85 -14.98
CA ALA A 251 -3.07 20.41 -16.24
C ALA A 251 -1.95 20.41 -17.30
N ALA A 252 -0.74 20.82 -16.91
CA ALA A 252 0.41 20.89 -17.81
C ALA A 252 0.89 19.48 -18.22
N ASN A 253 0.78 18.50 -17.32
CA ASN A 253 1.20 17.13 -17.56
C ASN A 253 0.22 16.30 -18.42
N THR A 254 -0.92 16.87 -18.83
CA THR A 254 -1.88 16.16 -19.68
C THR A 254 -1.25 15.73 -21.01
N ILE A 255 -1.32 14.44 -21.31
CA ILE A 255 -0.82 13.87 -22.56
C ILE A 255 -1.88 14.05 -23.66
N THR A 256 -1.47 14.55 -24.83
CA THR A 256 -2.30 14.54 -26.04
C THR A 256 -1.87 13.39 -26.93
N SER A 257 -0.73 13.55 -27.61
CA SER A 257 -0.02 12.49 -28.33
C SER A 257 1.44 12.91 -28.49
N VAL A 258 2.35 12.03 -28.12
CA VAL A 258 3.80 12.22 -28.25
C VAL A 258 4.32 11.17 -29.23
N PRO A 259 4.49 11.49 -30.53
CA PRO A 259 4.91 10.53 -31.53
C PRO A 259 6.36 10.08 -31.33
N ASN A 260 6.70 8.86 -31.74
CA ASN A 260 8.05 8.31 -31.63
C ASN A 260 8.63 8.38 -30.22
N PHE A 261 7.77 8.23 -29.20
CA PHE A 261 8.08 8.57 -27.83
C PHE A 261 9.33 7.84 -27.30
N VAL A 262 9.38 6.51 -27.40
CA VAL A 262 10.52 5.73 -26.90
C VAL A 262 11.82 6.11 -27.63
N ALA A 263 11.77 6.17 -28.96
CA ALA A 263 12.94 6.43 -29.80
C ALA A 263 13.49 7.86 -29.65
N LEU A 264 12.62 8.86 -29.50
CA LEU A 264 13.01 10.27 -29.42
C LEU A 264 13.19 10.80 -28.00
N LYS A 265 12.60 10.15 -26.98
CA LYS A 265 12.63 10.64 -25.60
C LYS A 265 13.41 9.73 -24.67
N LEU A 266 13.16 8.41 -24.69
CA LEU A 266 13.77 7.49 -23.72
C LEU A 266 15.16 7.01 -24.15
N THR A 267 15.28 6.51 -25.39
CA THR A 267 16.53 5.95 -25.93
C THR A 267 17.70 6.95 -25.88
N PRO A 268 17.54 8.25 -26.24
CA PRO A 268 18.64 9.21 -26.16
C PRO A 268 19.09 9.49 -24.73
N LEU A 269 18.15 9.57 -23.78
CA LEU A 269 18.45 9.80 -22.36
C LEU A 269 19.19 8.63 -21.72
N ALA A 270 18.85 7.40 -22.12
CA ALA A 270 19.54 6.20 -21.64
C ALA A 270 20.88 5.94 -22.33
N GLY A 271 21.15 6.58 -23.47
CA GLY A 271 22.29 6.27 -24.34
C GLY A 271 22.23 4.87 -24.99
N GLN A 272 21.09 4.17 -24.88
CA GLN A 272 20.88 2.81 -25.41
C GLN A 272 19.40 2.57 -25.69
N ALA A 273 19.09 1.56 -26.51
CA ALA A 273 17.70 1.20 -26.81
C ALA A 273 16.95 0.76 -25.54
N ILE A 274 15.73 1.28 -25.38
CA ILE A 274 14.85 1.02 -24.24
C ILE A 274 13.62 0.20 -24.65
N THR A 275 13.34 -0.85 -23.90
CA THR A 275 12.05 -1.55 -23.90
C THR A 275 11.26 -1.12 -22.67
N VAL A 276 10.06 -0.58 -22.86
CA VAL A 276 9.16 -0.24 -21.73
C VAL A 276 8.65 -1.52 -21.08
N MET A 277 8.79 -1.60 -19.76
CA MET A 277 8.31 -2.72 -18.95
C MET A 277 6.98 -2.40 -18.28
N ASP A 278 6.85 -1.19 -17.74
CA ASP A 278 5.69 -0.80 -16.95
C ASP A 278 5.53 0.74 -16.95
N MET A 279 4.31 1.21 -16.71
CA MET A 279 3.97 2.64 -16.65
C MET A 279 3.01 2.91 -15.50
N ALA A 280 3.24 4.00 -14.77
CA ALA A 280 2.35 4.48 -13.72
C ALA A 280 2.12 5.99 -13.87
N VAL A 281 0.90 6.44 -13.58
CA VAL A 281 0.53 7.86 -13.63
C VAL A 281 0.38 8.37 -12.22
N ASN A 282 1.04 9.48 -11.88
CA ASN A 282 0.85 10.12 -10.60
C ASN A 282 -0.56 10.72 -10.52
N PRO A 283 -1.42 10.29 -9.57
CA PRO A 283 -2.80 10.77 -9.51
C PRO A 283 -2.91 12.27 -9.15
N ILE A 284 -1.90 12.84 -8.48
CA ILE A 284 -1.87 14.25 -8.05
C ILE A 284 -1.39 15.16 -9.18
N SER A 285 -0.15 14.96 -9.64
CA SER A 285 0.51 15.83 -10.62
C SER A 285 0.27 15.41 -12.07
N LYS A 286 -0.30 14.23 -12.33
CA LYS A 286 -0.43 13.59 -13.66
C LYS A 286 0.89 13.37 -14.42
N SER A 287 2.04 13.52 -13.78
CA SER A 287 3.33 13.07 -14.31
C SER A 287 3.28 11.57 -14.61
N VAL A 288 3.91 11.13 -15.70
CA VAL A 288 4.01 9.69 -16.04
C VAL A 288 5.37 9.17 -15.64
N TYR A 289 5.39 8.05 -14.92
CA TYR A 289 6.59 7.31 -14.56
C TYR A 289 6.68 6.04 -15.40
N ILE A 290 7.84 5.80 -16.01
CA ILE A 290 8.05 4.70 -16.95
C ILE A 290 9.25 3.88 -16.52
N LEU A 291 9.07 2.58 -16.29
CA LEU A 291 10.16 1.64 -16.09
C LEU A 291 10.62 1.11 -17.45
N GLY A 292 11.88 1.37 -17.80
CA GLY A 292 12.51 0.92 -19.04
C GLY A 292 13.65 -0.06 -18.80
N LYS A 293 13.78 -1.06 -19.67
CA LYS A 293 14.91 -1.99 -19.74
C LYS A 293 15.84 -1.63 -20.91
N GLY A 294 17.11 -1.40 -20.61
CA GLY A 294 18.17 -1.26 -21.61
C GLY A 294 18.66 -2.59 -22.17
N THR A 295 19.51 -2.53 -23.21
CA THR A 295 20.07 -3.71 -23.89
C THR A 295 20.98 -4.56 -22.99
N ALA A 296 21.72 -3.93 -22.07
CA ALA A 296 22.55 -4.61 -21.08
C ALA A 296 21.76 -5.13 -19.85
N SER A 297 20.44 -5.15 -19.92
CA SER A 297 19.51 -5.43 -18.80
C SER A 297 19.48 -4.38 -17.68
N ASP A 298 20.18 -3.26 -17.84
CA ASP A 298 20.02 -2.06 -17.01
C ASP A 298 18.55 -1.63 -16.95
N LYS A 299 18.16 -1.06 -15.82
CA LYS A 299 16.80 -0.56 -15.61
C LYS A 299 16.84 0.92 -15.27
N PHE A 300 15.92 1.66 -15.86
CA PHE A 300 15.80 3.11 -15.70
C PHE A 300 14.35 3.45 -15.36
N ILE A 301 14.17 4.44 -14.51
CA ILE A 301 12.87 5.06 -14.28
C ILE A 301 12.91 6.45 -14.89
N PHE A 302 11.99 6.73 -15.80
CA PHE A 302 11.84 8.04 -16.44
C PHE A 302 10.61 8.75 -15.89
N LYS A 303 10.72 10.06 -15.67
CA LYS A 303 9.58 10.95 -15.39
C LYS A 303 9.26 11.73 -16.67
N VAL A 304 7.98 11.78 -17.03
CA VAL A 304 7.46 12.48 -18.21
C VAL A 304 6.51 13.57 -17.73
N GLU A 305 6.77 14.79 -18.18
CA GLU A 305 6.03 15.98 -17.81
C GLU A 305 5.75 16.84 -19.04
N ASN A 306 4.82 17.80 -18.91
CA ASN A 306 4.54 18.80 -19.94
C ASN A 306 4.27 18.19 -21.32
N ASN A 307 3.38 17.19 -21.40
CA ASN A 307 3.07 16.46 -22.63
C ASN A 307 4.32 15.87 -23.32
N GLY A 308 5.27 15.34 -22.55
CA GLY A 308 6.53 14.78 -23.06
C GLY A 308 7.53 15.81 -23.56
N ALA A 309 7.31 17.11 -23.33
CA ALA A 309 8.29 18.15 -23.58
C ALA A 309 9.47 18.03 -22.59
N ASN A 310 9.19 17.72 -21.32
CA ASN A 310 10.21 17.42 -20.33
C ASN A 310 10.20 15.93 -20.01
N VAL A 311 11.34 15.26 -20.26
CA VAL A 311 11.53 13.87 -19.88
C VAL A 311 12.87 13.77 -19.17
N THR A 312 12.86 13.26 -17.95
CA THR A 312 14.05 13.15 -17.10
C THR A 312 14.21 11.74 -16.59
N MET A 313 15.43 11.37 -16.21
CA MET A 313 15.72 10.11 -15.54
C MET A 313 15.72 10.34 -14.03
N LEU A 314 15.04 9.47 -13.28
CA LEU A 314 15.04 9.53 -11.82
C LEU A 314 16.41 9.09 -11.29
N ASP A 315 17.03 9.92 -10.44
CA ASP A 315 18.32 9.61 -9.83
C ASP A 315 18.17 8.57 -8.70
N LEU A 316 18.45 7.30 -8.99
CA LEU A 316 18.31 6.23 -8.00
C LEU A 316 19.45 6.16 -6.97
N THR A 317 20.43 7.04 -7.01
CA THR A 317 21.61 6.96 -6.11
C THR A 317 21.36 7.57 -4.74
N ASN A 318 20.45 8.54 -4.63
CA ASN A 318 20.13 9.22 -3.39
C ASN A 318 18.63 9.56 -3.31
N GLN A 319 17.85 8.59 -2.86
CA GLN A 319 16.40 8.70 -2.73
C GLN A 319 15.98 8.60 -1.27
N THR A 320 14.95 9.35 -0.88
CA THR A 320 14.25 9.18 0.39
C THR A 320 13.22 8.05 0.22
N TYR A 321 13.33 6.96 0.98
CA TYR A 321 12.41 5.82 0.85
C TYR A 321 12.24 5.00 2.13
N SER A 322 11.13 4.27 2.22
CA SER A 322 10.94 3.14 3.13
C SER A 322 11.08 1.83 2.36
N TYR A 323 11.93 0.92 2.84
CA TYR A 323 12.07 -0.42 2.27
C TYR A 323 11.10 -1.38 2.93
N LEU A 324 10.24 -2.00 2.14
CA LEU A 324 9.21 -2.94 2.58
C LEU A 324 9.70 -4.34 2.28
N ASN A 325 10.00 -5.09 3.33
CA ASN A 325 10.59 -6.40 3.26
C ASN A 325 9.54 -7.43 2.86
N TRP A 326 9.80 -8.17 1.77
CA TRP A 326 8.95 -9.31 1.39
C TRP A 326 9.01 -10.41 2.46
N GLY A 327 10.13 -10.61 3.16
CA GLY A 327 10.15 -11.42 4.38
C GLY A 327 9.83 -12.92 4.19
N GLY A 328 10.10 -13.50 3.01
CA GLY A 328 10.06 -14.95 2.79
C GLY A 328 11.07 -15.70 3.67
N PRO A 329 10.88 -17.02 3.95
CA PRO A 329 11.82 -17.79 4.75
C PRO A 329 13.21 -17.78 4.12
N SER A 330 14.19 -17.31 4.88
CA SER A 330 15.61 -17.25 4.54
C SER A 330 16.12 -18.58 4.00
N THR A 331 16.19 -18.68 2.67
CA THR A 331 17.17 -19.37 1.78
C THR A 331 16.58 -19.73 0.40
N VAL A 332 15.27 -19.57 0.18
CA VAL A 332 14.63 -19.59 -1.14
C VAL A 332 13.47 -18.59 -1.13
N ASN A 333 13.42 -17.67 -2.10
CA ASN A 333 12.37 -16.69 -2.43
C ASN A 333 12.82 -15.22 -2.28
N ALA A 334 13.59 -14.80 -3.28
CA ALA A 334 13.62 -13.41 -3.74
C ALA A 334 12.19 -13.01 -4.18
N LEU A 335 11.74 -11.79 -3.87
CA LEU A 335 10.54 -11.22 -4.48
C LEU A 335 10.71 -11.27 -6.00
N ASN A 336 9.86 -12.05 -6.68
CA ASN A 336 9.69 -11.99 -8.12
C ASN A 336 8.35 -11.32 -8.39
N ALA A 337 8.31 -9.99 -8.33
CA ALA A 337 7.05 -9.27 -8.47
C ALA A 337 6.57 -9.36 -9.92
N ASN A 338 5.36 -9.88 -10.10
CA ASN A 338 4.68 -9.93 -11.39
C ASN A 338 3.96 -8.61 -11.68
N ASP A 339 3.22 -8.08 -10.71
CA ASP A 339 2.56 -6.77 -10.79
C ASP A 339 2.31 -6.19 -9.40
N MET A 340 2.11 -4.89 -9.33
CA MET A 340 1.80 -4.14 -8.11
C MET A 340 0.66 -3.16 -8.36
N VAL A 341 -0.23 -3.03 -7.40
CA VAL A 341 -1.33 -2.05 -7.45
C VAL A 341 -1.57 -1.45 -6.07
N TYR A 342 -1.89 -0.15 -6.03
CA TYR A 342 -2.29 0.54 -4.83
C TYR A 342 -3.80 0.87 -4.88
N GLY A 343 -4.54 0.52 -3.84
CA GLY A 343 -5.98 0.75 -3.76
C GLY A 343 -6.53 0.52 -2.35
N ASP A 344 -7.62 1.19 -1.98
CA ASP A 344 -8.16 1.27 -0.61
C ASP A 344 -7.21 1.83 0.47
N GLY A 345 -6.08 2.39 0.06
CA GLY A 345 -4.99 2.73 0.96
C GLY A 345 -4.01 1.58 1.20
N THR A 346 -4.13 0.45 0.48
CA THR A 346 -3.24 -0.70 0.59
C THR A 346 -2.40 -0.87 -0.67
N LEU A 347 -1.11 -1.16 -0.51
CA LEU A 347 -0.27 -1.71 -1.57
C LEU A 347 -0.49 -3.22 -1.65
N TYR A 348 -0.84 -3.72 -2.83
CA TYR A 348 -0.89 -5.14 -3.15
C TYR A 348 0.20 -5.49 -4.16
N VAL A 349 0.82 -6.65 -3.96
CA VAL A 349 1.95 -7.12 -4.76
C VAL A 349 1.73 -8.59 -5.06
N SER A 350 1.68 -8.95 -6.34
CA SER A 350 1.71 -10.36 -6.72
C SER A 350 3.15 -10.82 -6.93
N SER A 351 3.46 -12.01 -6.45
CA SER A 351 4.74 -12.65 -6.68
C SER A 351 4.59 -14.12 -7.04
N GLY A 352 5.66 -14.67 -7.61
CA GLY A 352 5.81 -16.08 -7.88
C GLY A 352 6.44 -16.29 -9.25
N THR A 353 6.92 -17.50 -9.43
CA THR A 353 7.40 -18.04 -10.69
C THR A 353 6.45 -19.16 -11.12
N PHE A 354 6.76 -19.83 -12.22
CA PHE A 354 6.07 -21.06 -12.59
C PHE A 354 6.54 -22.26 -11.75
N SER A 355 6.98 -22.06 -10.49
CA SER A 355 7.58 -23.08 -9.61
C SER A 355 6.99 -23.10 -8.18
N LEU A 356 5.69 -23.40 -8.09
CA LEU A 356 4.93 -23.69 -6.84
C LEU A 356 5.00 -22.58 -5.77
N ASP A 357 5.15 -21.33 -6.20
CA ASP A 357 5.49 -20.17 -5.38
C ASP A 357 4.60 -18.96 -5.69
N GLY A 358 3.39 -19.18 -6.20
CA GLY A 358 2.39 -18.11 -6.32
C GLY A 358 2.08 -17.50 -4.95
N GLU A 359 2.20 -16.19 -4.84
CA GLU A 359 2.06 -15.43 -3.59
C GLU A 359 1.35 -14.09 -3.86
N LEU A 360 0.57 -13.63 -2.89
CA LEU A 360 -0.02 -12.30 -2.86
C LEU A 360 0.36 -11.63 -1.54
N GLY A 361 0.98 -10.46 -1.66
CA GLY A 361 1.42 -9.62 -0.55
C GLY A 361 0.58 -8.36 -0.42
N TRP A 362 0.40 -7.87 0.81
CA TRP A 362 -0.24 -6.58 1.06
C TRP A 362 0.30 -5.84 2.29
N ILE A 363 0.26 -4.51 2.25
CA ILE A 363 0.72 -3.63 3.34
C ILE A 363 0.06 -2.26 3.24
N LYS A 364 -0.23 -1.64 4.40
CA LYS A 364 -0.88 -0.32 4.52
C LYS A 364 0.11 0.74 5.03
N PRO A 365 -0.09 2.03 4.69
CA PRO A 365 0.66 3.13 5.27
C PRO A 365 0.27 3.38 6.75
N PRO A 366 1.09 4.14 7.51
CA PRO A 366 2.35 4.71 7.05
C PRO A 366 3.42 3.63 6.88
N PHE A 367 4.12 3.66 5.75
CA PHE A 367 5.11 2.67 5.35
C PHE A 367 6.39 2.90 6.14
N LYS A 368 6.65 2.05 7.13
CA LYS A 368 7.85 2.17 7.94
C LYS A 368 9.02 1.42 7.31
N HIS A 369 10.21 2.02 7.35
CA HIS A 369 11.41 1.38 6.82
C HIS A 369 11.67 0.03 7.52
N THR A 370 11.87 -1.02 6.71
CA THR A 370 11.98 -2.45 7.05
C THR A 370 10.71 -3.18 7.48
N ASP A 371 9.53 -2.56 7.36
CA ASP A 371 8.27 -3.25 7.62
C ASP A 371 8.10 -4.49 6.73
N LYS A 372 7.45 -5.51 7.28
CA LYS A 372 7.20 -6.77 6.57
C LYS A 372 5.87 -6.70 5.82
N ILE A 373 5.91 -7.06 4.54
CA ILE A 373 4.71 -7.25 3.73
C ILE A 373 4.01 -8.52 4.22
N ALA A 374 2.69 -8.45 4.48
CA ALA A 374 1.92 -9.63 4.82
C ALA A 374 1.72 -10.46 3.55
N ILE A 375 2.10 -11.74 3.56
CA ILE A 375 2.07 -12.61 2.38
C ILE A 375 1.20 -13.82 2.62
N ARG A 376 0.49 -14.22 1.56
CA ARG A 376 -0.23 -15.48 1.49
C ARG A 376 0.05 -16.19 0.17
N SER A 377 0.40 -17.47 0.24
CA SER A 377 0.51 -18.29 -0.96
C SER A 377 -0.85 -18.40 -1.66
N THR A 378 -0.83 -18.47 -2.98
CA THR A 378 -2.02 -18.54 -3.83
C THR A 378 -2.08 -19.86 -4.59
N THR A 379 -3.29 -20.27 -4.94
CA THR A 379 -3.54 -21.28 -5.96
C THR A 379 -4.65 -20.76 -6.84
N LEU A 380 -4.46 -20.85 -8.15
CA LEU A 380 -5.43 -20.37 -9.13
C LEU A 380 -5.96 -21.54 -9.94
N PHE A 381 -7.28 -21.60 -10.11
CA PHE A 381 -7.88 -22.53 -11.05
C PHE A 381 -7.53 -22.15 -12.48
N LYS A 382 -7.10 -23.11 -13.30
CA LYS A 382 -6.71 -22.89 -14.69
C LYS A 382 -7.42 -23.90 -15.60
N SER A 383 -8.54 -23.49 -16.17
CA SER A 383 -9.34 -24.27 -17.13
C SER A 383 -8.54 -24.66 -18.38
N ASN A 384 -7.67 -23.77 -18.83
CA ASN A 384 -6.77 -23.99 -19.96
C ASN A 384 -5.61 -24.96 -19.66
N TRP A 385 -5.36 -25.30 -18.39
CA TRP A 385 -4.33 -26.24 -17.94
C TRP A 385 -4.95 -27.51 -17.36
N GLY A 386 -6.02 -28.00 -17.98
CA GLY A 386 -6.66 -29.26 -17.59
C GLY A 386 -7.65 -29.14 -16.44
N GLY A 387 -8.12 -27.93 -16.11
CA GLY A 387 -9.29 -27.76 -15.25
C GLY A 387 -9.04 -28.09 -13.78
N GLN A 388 -7.97 -27.56 -13.22
CA GLN A 388 -7.59 -27.78 -11.81
C GLN A 388 -6.88 -26.56 -11.20
N TYR A 389 -6.70 -26.59 -9.90
CA TYR A 389 -5.97 -25.58 -9.13
C TYR A 389 -4.45 -25.77 -9.25
N PHE A 390 -3.74 -24.68 -9.52
CA PHE A 390 -2.28 -24.66 -9.60
C PHE A 390 -1.67 -23.67 -8.61
N THR A 391 -0.91 -24.18 -7.66
CA THR A 391 -0.10 -23.37 -6.73
C THR A 391 1.17 -22.79 -7.40
N THR A 392 1.49 -23.23 -8.63
CA THR A 392 2.57 -22.68 -9.45
C THR A 392 2.16 -21.46 -10.25
N ALA A 393 0.89 -21.07 -10.23
CA ALA A 393 0.39 -20.04 -11.11
C ALA A 393 0.28 -18.72 -10.33
N PRO A 394 1.20 -17.76 -10.56
CA PRO A 394 1.07 -16.44 -9.96
C PRO A 394 -0.14 -15.69 -10.52
N LEU A 395 -0.59 -14.68 -9.78
CA LEU A 395 -1.57 -13.71 -10.25
C LEU A 395 -0.83 -12.64 -11.07
N GLU A 396 -0.72 -12.80 -12.38
CA GLU A 396 0.34 -12.10 -13.13
C GLU A 396 0.06 -10.62 -13.39
N THR A 397 -1.18 -10.23 -13.67
CA THR A 397 -1.59 -8.82 -13.72
C THR A 397 -2.56 -8.54 -12.57
N LEU A 398 -2.49 -7.32 -12.03
CA LEU A 398 -3.32 -6.90 -10.91
C LEU A 398 -3.87 -5.49 -11.14
N THR A 399 -5.15 -5.34 -10.85
CA THR A 399 -5.77 -4.04 -10.64
C THR A 399 -6.66 -4.08 -9.41
N PHE A 400 -6.98 -2.90 -8.90
CA PHE A 400 -7.86 -2.71 -7.76
C PHE A 400 -9.08 -1.91 -8.21
N GLY A 401 -10.25 -2.27 -7.70
CA GLY A 401 -11.46 -1.49 -7.92
C GLY A 401 -12.57 -1.83 -6.94
N THR A 402 -13.52 -0.90 -6.82
CA THR A 402 -14.76 -1.15 -6.08
C THR A 402 -15.83 -1.65 -7.03
N VAL A 403 -16.36 -2.84 -6.79
CA VAL A 403 -17.46 -3.43 -7.58
C VAL A 403 -18.61 -3.73 -6.64
N ASP A 404 -19.80 -3.17 -6.91
CA ASP A 404 -20.97 -3.24 -6.03
C ASP A 404 -20.69 -2.79 -4.59
N GLY A 405 -19.84 -1.77 -4.43
CA GLY A 405 -19.44 -1.26 -3.12
C GLY A 405 -18.49 -2.17 -2.34
N LYS A 406 -17.93 -3.22 -2.98
CA LYS A 406 -16.91 -4.08 -2.39
C LYS A 406 -15.56 -3.84 -3.04
N SER A 407 -14.51 -3.71 -2.22
CA SER A 407 -13.12 -3.67 -2.67
C SER A 407 -12.70 -5.01 -3.27
N ARG A 408 -12.19 -4.99 -4.50
CA ARG A 408 -11.77 -6.20 -5.21
C ARG A 408 -10.40 -6.04 -5.85
N LEU A 409 -9.63 -7.14 -5.80
CA LEU A 409 -8.46 -7.35 -6.65
C LEU A 409 -8.89 -8.14 -7.86
N MET A 410 -8.59 -7.63 -9.04
CA MET A 410 -8.97 -8.22 -10.32
C MET A 410 -7.75 -8.35 -11.21
N GLY A 411 -7.77 -9.31 -12.13
CA GLY A 411 -6.67 -9.47 -13.05
C GLY A 411 -6.90 -10.57 -14.06
N VAL A 412 -5.96 -10.65 -15.01
CA VAL A 412 -5.90 -11.70 -16.01
C VAL A 412 -4.51 -12.29 -16.00
N THR A 413 -4.44 -13.62 -16.00
CA THR A 413 -3.17 -14.33 -16.05
C THR A 413 -2.60 -14.39 -17.46
N THR A 414 -1.29 -14.61 -17.60
CA THR A 414 -0.56 -14.71 -18.87
C THR A 414 -1.16 -15.74 -19.81
N CYS A 415 -1.85 -16.76 -19.29
CA CYS A 415 -2.49 -17.78 -20.12
C CYS A 415 -4.01 -17.57 -20.35
N ALA A 416 -4.53 -16.40 -19.97
CA ALA A 416 -5.91 -15.91 -20.18
C ALA A 416 -7.00 -16.15 -19.11
N PRO A 417 -6.87 -17.04 -18.09
CA PRO A 417 -7.80 -17.05 -16.95
C PRO A 417 -7.85 -15.71 -16.23
N GLY A 418 -9.05 -15.17 -16.06
CA GLY A 418 -9.34 -13.96 -15.32
C GLY A 418 -9.98 -14.25 -13.97
N PHE A 419 -9.71 -13.40 -12.99
CA PHE A 419 -10.16 -13.58 -11.61
C PHE A 419 -10.62 -12.26 -11.00
N SER A 420 -11.46 -12.35 -9.99
CA SER A 420 -11.90 -11.24 -9.16
C SER A 420 -12.05 -11.69 -7.71
N ILE A 421 -11.18 -11.20 -6.83
CA ILE A 421 -11.11 -11.57 -5.41
C ILE A 421 -11.66 -10.44 -4.57
N ASP A 422 -12.64 -10.73 -3.70
CA ASP A 422 -13.06 -9.80 -2.65
C ASP A 422 -11.91 -9.63 -1.65
N VAL A 423 -11.45 -8.39 -1.45
CA VAL A 423 -10.31 -8.07 -0.56
C VAL A 423 -10.55 -8.55 0.87
N ALA A 424 -11.82 -8.61 1.31
CA ALA A 424 -12.17 -9.13 2.64
C ALA A 424 -11.76 -10.61 2.84
N ASN A 425 -11.56 -11.37 1.75
CA ASN A 425 -11.15 -12.78 1.77
C ASN A 425 -9.63 -12.98 1.80
N LEU A 426 -8.84 -11.91 1.68
CA LEU A 426 -7.37 -11.99 1.77
C LEU A 426 -6.93 -12.36 3.20
N SER A 427 -7.61 -11.79 4.20
CA SER A 427 -7.36 -12.07 5.61
C SER A 427 -7.60 -13.55 5.96
N GLY A 428 -6.64 -14.17 6.64
CA GLY A 428 -6.69 -15.60 7.02
C GLY A 428 -5.33 -16.29 6.95
N SER A 429 -5.26 -17.51 7.48
CA SER A 429 -4.09 -18.38 7.36
C SER A 429 -4.28 -19.44 6.27
N GLY A 430 -3.18 -19.95 5.73
CA GLY A 430 -3.21 -21.01 4.71
C GLY A 430 -3.29 -20.49 3.27
N LEU A 431 -3.53 -21.42 2.33
CA LEU A 431 -3.53 -21.15 0.89
C LEU A 431 -4.74 -20.29 0.49
N LEU A 432 -4.52 -19.23 -0.31
CA LEU A 432 -5.60 -18.47 -0.94
C LEU A 432 -6.01 -19.19 -2.24
N SER A 433 -7.20 -19.77 -2.27
CA SER A 433 -7.76 -20.35 -3.50
C SER A 433 -8.47 -19.27 -4.29
N VAL A 434 -8.00 -19.06 -5.52
CA VAL A 434 -8.49 -18.06 -6.45
C VAL A 434 -9.22 -18.78 -7.58
N THR A 435 -10.47 -18.41 -7.79
CA THR A 435 -11.31 -18.95 -8.85
C THR A 435 -10.97 -18.32 -10.20
N GLU A 436 -11.26 -19.05 -11.27
CA GLU A 436 -11.30 -18.47 -12.61
C GLU A 436 -12.73 -18.01 -12.90
N ASP A 437 -12.97 -16.70 -12.92
CA ASP A 437 -14.32 -16.15 -13.10
C ASP A 437 -14.68 -15.99 -14.58
N PHE A 438 -13.67 -15.87 -15.45
CA PHE A 438 -13.81 -15.81 -16.91
C PHE A 438 -12.50 -16.25 -17.57
N ASN A 439 -12.54 -16.49 -18.89
CA ASN A 439 -11.34 -16.80 -19.66
C ASN A 439 -11.25 -15.90 -20.89
N MET A 440 -10.18 -15.10 -21.00
CA MET A 440 -9.91 -14.31 -22.20
C MET A 440 -9.58 -15.17 -23.42
N HIS A 441 -9.32 -16.47 -23.21
CA HIS A 441 -9.11 -17.53 -24.19
C HIS A 441 -7.95 -17.28 -25.15
N GLN A 442 -6.87 -18.05 -24.95
CA GLN A 442 -5.57 -17.91 -25.64
C GLN A 442 -4.92 -16.54 -25.41
N GLY A 443 -3.67 -16.38 -25.85
CA GLY A 443 -2.97 -15.09 -25.78
C GLY A 443 -2.42 -14.72 -24.42
N GLN A 444 -1.75 -13.56 -24.37
CA GLN A 444 -1.13 -13.01 -23.18
C GLN A 444 -1.73 -11.67 -22.78
N SER A 445 -2.10 -11.57 -21.50
CA SER A 445 -2.38 -10.30 -20.83
C SER A 445 -1.06 -9.60 -20.46
N VAL A 446 -0.98 -8.29 -20.76
CA VAL A 446 0.19 -7.44 -20.52
C VAL A 446 -0.03 -6.53 -19.32
N LYS A 447 -1.24 -5.98 -19.17
CA LYS A 447 -1.64 -5.11 -18.06
C LYS A 447 -3.15 -5.15 -17.94
N VAL A 448 -3.67 -4.86 -16.76
CA VAL A 448 -5.10 -4.59 -16.55
C VAL A 448 -5.33 -3.23 -15.89
N ALA A 449 -6.50 -2.64 -16.13
CA ALA A 449 -6.94 -1.43 -15.48
C ALA A 449 -8.43 -1.51 -15.15
N PHE A 450 -8.81 -1.09 -13.95
CA PHE A 450 -10.21 -0.94 -13.56
C PHE A 450 -10.70 0.48 -13.83
N MET A 451 -11.91 0.62 -14.35
CA MET A 451 -12.53 1.93 -14.59
C MET A 451 -14.03 1.86 -14.29
N GLN A 452 -14.60 2.96 -13.80
CA GLN A 452 -16.03 3.15 -13.62
C GLN A 452 -16.52 4.33 -14.45
N HIS A 453 -17.33 4.06 -15.46
CA HIS A 453 -17.94 5.05 -16.34
C HIS A 453 -19.20 4.49 -16.98
N ASP A 454 -20.04 5.34 -17.58
CA ASP A 454 -21.34 4.96 -18.15
C ASP A 454 -22.25 4.24 -17.13
N GLY A 455 -22.11 4.59 -15.84
CA GLY A 455 -22.82 3.95 -14.73
C GLY A 455 -22.47 2.48 -14.48
N LYS A 456 -21.34 1.99 -15.02
CA LYS A 456 -20.93 0.58 -14.98
C LYS A 456 -19.48 0.44 -14.53
N GLU A 457 -19.16 -0.74 -13.98
CA GLU A 457 -17.79 -1.12 -13.61
C GLU A 457 -17.18 -2.03 -14.67
N TRP A 458 -15.94 -1.73 -15.06
CA TRP A 458 -15.24 -2.39 -16.16
C TRP A 458 -13.82 -2.79 -15.77
N LEU A 459 -13.39 -3.93 -16.30
CA LEU A 459 -11.99 -4.33 -16.34
C LEU A 459 -11.49 -4.22 -17.77
N PHE A 460 -10.44 -3.45 -17.98
CA PHE A 460 -9.75 -3.33 -19.26
C PHE A 460 -8.52 -4.23 -19.23
N ASP A 461 -8.39 -5.12 -20.22
CA ASP A 461 -7.28 -6.05 -20.39
C ASP A 461 -6.54 -5.73 -21.70
N LEU A 462 -5.26 -5.35 -21.58
CA LEU A 462 -4.37 -5.25 -22.74
C LEU A 462 -3.85 -6.65 -23.06
N HIS A 463 -4.45 -7.27 -24.06
CA HIS A 463 -4.28 -8.67 -24.41
C HIS A 463 -3.80 -8.82 -25.85
N ASP A 464 -2.64 -9.45 -26.07
CA ASP A 464 -2.00 -9.58 -27.40
C ASP A 464 -1.92 -8.24 -28.17
N SER A 465 -1.55 -7.16 -27.48
CA SER A 465 -1.53 -5.77 -27.98
C SER A 465 -2.88 -5.06 -28.21
N LYS A 466 -4.01 -5.72 -27.96
CA LYS A 466 -5.35 -5.12 -28.11
C LYS A 466 -6.02 -4.91 -26.77
N ILE A 467 -6.83 -3.86 -26.65
CA ILE A 467 -7.54 -3.56 -25.40
C ILE A 467 -8.96 -4.13 -25.47
N TYR A 468 -9.28 -5.03 -24.54
CA TYR A 468 -10.61 -5.59 -24.36
C TYR A 468 -11.22 -5.06 -23.07
N ARG A 469 -12.50 -4.72 -23.12
CA ARG A 469 -13.30 -4.38 -21.94
C ARG A 469 -14.10 -5.60 -21.51
N VAL A 470 -13.99 -5.99 -20.25
CA VAL A 470 -14.71 -7.08 -19.58
C VAL A 470 -15.74 -6.50 -18.63
N GLY A 471 -16.97 -7.02 -18.70
CA GLY A 471 -18.13 -6.51 -17.96
C GLY A 471 -18.19 -6.92 -16.48
N LYS A 472 -18.85 -6.07 -15.68
CA LYS A 472 -19.15 -6.24 -14.25
C LYS A 472 -19.56 -7.67 -13.83
N LYS A 473 -20.35 -8.36 -14.65
CA LYS A 473 -20.81 -9.74 -14.42
C LYS A 473 -19.68 -10.72 -14.07
N TYR A 474 -18.47 -10.45 -14.55
CA TYR A 474 -17.28 -11.26 -14.28
C TYR A 474 -16.44 -10.76 -13.10
N LEU A 475 -16.81 -9.61 -12.54
CA LEU A 475 -16.05 -8.88 -11.53
C LEU A 475 -16.76 -8.87 -10.18
N ASP A 476 -18.10 -8.89 -10.15
CA ASP A 476 -18.92 -8.77 -8.94
C ASP A 476 -18.96 -10.03 -8.04
N GLY A 477 -18.40 -11.16 -8.51
CA GLY A 477 -18.45 -12.47 -7.84
C GLY A 477 -19.74 -13.26 -8.11
N SER A 478 -20.59 -12.80 -9.02
CA SER A 478 -21.80 -13.53 -9.45
C SER A 478 -21.46 -14.84 -10.14
N GLN A 479 -20.34 -14.94 -10.87
CA GLN A 479 -19.89 -16.20 -11.48
C GLN A 479 -19.58 -17.25 -10.41
N VAL A 480 -18.96 -16.84 -9.31
CA VAL A 480 -18.70 -17.72 -8.16
C VAL A 480 -20.02 -18.20 -7.57
N THR A 481 -20.92 -17.27 -7.24
CA THR A 481 -22.22 -17.55 -6.61
C THR A 481 -23.09 -18.46 -7.48
N ALA A 482 -23.04 -18.30 -8.80
CA ALA A 482 -23.81 -19.08 -9.76
C ALA A 482 -23.12 -20.40 -10.18
N ASN A 483 -21.97 -20.77 -9.59
CA ASN A 483 -21.17 -21.92 -10.00
C ASN A 483 -20.76 -21.92 -11.49
N LYS A 484 -20.58 -20.73 -12.08
CA LYS A 484 -20.12 -20.48 -13.46
C LYS A 484 -18.65 -20.07 -13.55
N HIS A 485 -17.88 -20.38 -12.51
CA HIS A 485 -16.44 -20.19 -12.44
C HIS A 485 -15.71 -21.50 -12.79
N ASP A 486 -14.39 -21.46 -12.83
CA ASP A 486 -13.50 -22.60 -13.02
C ASP A 486 -13.78 -23.34 -14.35
N ASN A 487 -14.15 -24.63 -14.32
CA ASN A 487 -14.45 -25.40 -15.53
C ASN A 487 -15.66 -24.86 -16.32
N ASN A 488 -16.50 -24.05 -15.68
CA ASN A 488 -17.67 -23.43 -16.29
C ASN A 488 -17.42 -21.96 -16.69
N ALA A 489 -16.20 -21.46 -16.51
CA ALA A 489 -15.84 -20.09 -16.85
C ALA A 489 -16.10 -19.80 -18.34
N VAL A 490 -16.71 -18.64 -18.62
CA VAL A 490 -17.06 -18.26 -19.99
C VAL A 490 -15.79 -17.85 -20.74
N LYS A 491 -15.58 -18.44 -21.92
CA LYS A 491 -14.55 -18.00 -22.87
C LYS A 491 -15.04 -16.76 -23.61
N LEU A 492 -14.37 -15.64 -23.41
CA LEU A 492 -14.79 -14.35 -23.94
C LEU A 492 -14.28 -14.09 -25.37
N ARG A 493 -13.19 -14.77 -25.77
CA ARG A 493 -12.65 -14.74 -27.15
C ARG A 493 -12.64 -16.11 -27.79
N THR A 494 -12.52 -16.10 -29.11
CA THR A 494 -12.30 -17.27 -29.98
C THR A 494 -10.81 -17.62 -30.08
N ASN A 495 -10.47 -18.79 -30.62
CA ASN A 495 -9.06 -19.17 -30.89
C ASN A 495 -8.31 -18.15 -31.75
N ALA A 496 -9.02 -17.37 -32.58
CA ALA A 496 -8.44 -16.33 -33.43
C ALA A 496 -8.29 -14.98 -32.72
N GLY A 497 -8.59 -14.90 -31.42
CA GLY A 497 -8.54 -13.66 -30.63
C GLY A 497 -9.71 -12.70 -30.86
N ALA A 498 -10.69 -13.04 -31.71
CA ALA A 498 -11.90 -12.25 -31.88
C ALA A 498 -12.87 -12.46 -30.70
N VAL A 499 -13.60 -11.41 -30.32
CA VAL A 499 -14.69 -11.49 -29.32
C VAL A 499 -15.72 -12.52 -29.77
N VAL A 500 -16.22 -13.34 -28.83
CA VAL A 500 -17.30 -14.30 -29.11
C VAL A 500 -18.59 -13.54 -29.43
N THR A 501 -19.09 -13.69 -30.67
CA THR A 501 -20.20 -12.89 -31.22
C THR A 501 -21.55 -13.11 -30.55
N THR A 502 -21.72 -14.22 -29.83
CA THR A 502 -22.94 -14.52 -29.07
C THR A 502 -22.98 -13.81 -27.71
N LEU A 503 -21.87 -13.22 -27.26
CA LEU A 503 -21.83 -12.48 -26.00
C LEU A 503 -22.30 -11.03 -26.19
N PRO A 504 -23.10 -10.47 -25.27
CA PRO A 504 -23.46 -9.07 -25.30
C PRO A 504 -22.23 -8.16 -25.21
N ALA A 505 -22.30 -6.97 -25.83
CA ALA A 505 -21.23 -5.98 -25.73
C ALA A 505 -20.95 -5.52 -24.27
N ASP A 506 -21.96 -5.61 -23.40
CA ASP A 506 -21.85 -5.35 -21.96
C ASP A 506 -21.07 -6.44 -21.20
N GLU A 507 -20.81 -7.59 -21.81
CA GLU A 507 -20.00 -8.66 -21.23
C GLU A 507 -18.56 -8.60 -21.72
N ILE A 508 -18.36 -8.37 -23.02
CA ILE A 508 -17.03 -8.11 -23.59
C ILE A 508 -17.12 -7.23 -24.84
N LYS A 509 -16.14 -6.33 -25.00
CA LYS A 509 -15.98 -5.50 -26.20
C LYS A 509 -14.51 -5.28 -26.54
N LEU A 510 -14.15 -5.38 -27.82
CA LEU A 510 -12.87 -4.87 -28.32
C LEU A 510 -12.94 -3.35 -28.41
N MET A 511 -12.06 -2.65 -27.70
CA MET A 511 -12.15 -1.20 -27.53
C MET A 511 -11.42 -0.42 -28.62
N SER A 512 -10.32 -0.97 -29.14
CA SER A 512 -9.53 -0.34 -30.19
C SER A 512 -8.96 -1.41 -31.13
N ASN A 513 -8.85 -1.07 -32.41
CA ASN A 513 -8.17 -1.87 -33.42
C ASN A 513 -6.67 -1.55 -33.52
N ALA A 514 -6.20 -0.50 -32.84
CA ALA A 514 -4.77 -0.20 -32.76
C ALA A 514 -4.05 -1.21 -31.85
N SER A 515 -2.75 -1.34 -32.07
CA SER A 515 -1.87 -2.21 -31.29
C SER A 515 -1.04 -1.40 -30.30
N TYR A 516 -1.05 -1.83 -29.04
CA TYR A 516 -0.35 -1.19 -27.93
C TYR A 516 0.62 -2.16 -27.26
N SER A 517 1.75 -1.66 -26.78
CA SER A 517 2.76 -2.43 -26.06
C SER A 517 2.65 -2.25 -24.54
N SER A 518 2.02 -1.17 -24.08
CA SER A 518 1.81 -0.89 -22.66
C SER A 518 0.61 0.03 -22.46
N MET A 519 0.04 0.02 -21.27
CA MET A 519 -0.99 0.96 -20.84
C MET A 519 -0.91 1.26 -19.35
N ALA A 520 -1.51 2.38 -18.93
CA ALA A 520 -1.72 2.74 -17.54
C ALA A 520 -3.08 3.44 -17.37
N PHE A 521 -3.66 3.33 -16.18
CA PHE A 521 -4.84 4.10 -15.81
C PHE A 521 -4.50 5.59 -15.79
N TRP A 522 -5.30 6.41 -16.47
CA TRP A 522 -5.14 7.86 -16.49
C TRP A 522 -6.27 8.55 -15.70
N ASP A 523 -7.51 8.22 -16.05
CA ASP A 523 -8.74 8.55 -15.34
C ASP A 523 -9.83 7.50 -15.68
N ASN A 524 -11.04 7.69 -15.16
CA ASN A 524 -12.17 6.79 -15.41
C ASN A 524 -12.70 6.77 -16.85
N TYR A 525 -12.16 7.57 -17.77
CA TYR A 525 -12.65 7.68 -19.15
C TYR A 525 -11.57 7.34 -20.17
N ARG A 526 -10.29 7.45 -19.79
CA ARG A 526 -9.13 7.35 -20.68
C ARG A 526 -8.06 6.46 -20.10
N LEU A 527 -7.38 5.73 -20.97
CA LEU A 527 -6.14 5.03 -20.66
C LEU A 527 -4.97 5.75 -21.31
N LEU A 528 -3.85 5.84 -20.60
CA LEU A 528 -2.57 6.18 -21.21
C LEU A 528 -2.05 4.94 -21.92
N VAL A 529 -1.72 5.04 -23.20
CA VAL A 529 -1.27 3.91 -24.02
C VAL A 529 0.02 4.23 -24.74
N LEU A 530 0.84 3.20 -24.93
CA LEU A 530 2.02 3.25 -25.79
C LEU A 530 1.77 2.34 -27.01
N GLU A 531 1.81 2.90 -28.21
CA GLU A 531 1.62 2.11 -29.44
C GLU A 531 2.79 1.14 -29.68
N ALA A 532 2.48 -0.04 -30.25
CA ALA A 532 3.45 -1.12 -30.48
C ALA A 532 4.33 -0.95 -31.73
N ASN A 533 4.25 0.18 -32.45
CA ASN A 533 4.84 0.32 -33.78
C ASN A 533 6.39 0.30 -33.77
N LEU A 534 6.99 -0.51 -34.66
CA LEU A 534 8.43 -0.78 -34.80
C LEU A 534 9.28 0.46 -35.15
N SER A 535 8.66 1.55 -35.63
CA SER A 535 9.35 2.80 -35.98
C SER A 535 9.26 3.91 -34.92
N GLY A 536 8.62 3.64 -33.77
CA GLY A 536 8.44 4.62 -32.68
C GLY A 536 6.96 4.90 -32.38
N GLY A 537 6.26 3.96 -31.75
CA GLY A 537 4.89 4.19 -31.31
C GLY A 537 4.70 5.47 -30.47
N ALA A 538 3.52 6.09 -30.59
CA ALA A 538 3.18 7.27 -29.81
C ALA A 538 2.78 6.92 -28.37
N LEU A 539 3.15 7.78 -27.41
CA LEU A 539 2.54 7.82 -26.09
C LEU A 539 1.34 8.77 -26.16
N LYS A 540 0.13 8.27 -25.90
CA LYS A 540 -1.11 9.06 -26.06
C LYS A 540 -2.20 8.64 -25.09
N LEU A 541 -3.22 9.48 -24.95
CA LEU A 541 -4.46 9.09 -24.28
C LEU A 541 -5.42 8.45 -25.28
N GLU A 542 -5.95 7.28 -24.91
CA GLU A 542 -6.99 6.58 -25.66
C GLU A 542 -8.30 6.66 -24.89
N GLN A 543 -9.35 7.12 -25.55
CA GLN A 543 -10.68 7.26 -24.97
C GLN A 543 -11.37 5.90 -24.89
N MET A 544 -11.76 5.49 -23.67
CA MET A 544 -12.43 4.22 -23.41
C MET A 544 -13.94 4.37 -23.14
N SER A 545 -14.35 5.57 -22.72
CA SER A 545 -15.76 5.90 -22.46
C SER A 545 -16.36 6.75 -23.57
N THR A 546 -17.67 6.68 -23.77
CA THR A 546 -18.40 7.66 -24.57
C THR A 546 -18.63 8.98 -23.83
N GLU A 547 -18.50 8.98 -22.50
CA GLU A 547 -18.55 10.16 -21.66
C GLU A 547 -17.26 10.98 -21.76
N THR A 548 -17.40 12.30 -21.73
CA THR A 548 -16.25 13.19 -21.58
C THR A 548 -15.86 13.31 -20.12
N PRO A 549 -14.55 13.31 -19.79
CA PRO A 549 -14.10 13.61 -18.44
C PRO A 549 -14.67 14.95 -17.95
N PRO A 550 -15.01 15.08 -16.66
CA PRO A 550 -15.32 16.37 -16.07
C PRO A 550 -14.17 17.36 -16.32
N PRO A 551 -14.45 18.66 -16.54
CA PRO A 551 -13.40 19.64 -16.74
C PRO A 551 -12.44 19.66 -15.54
N THR A 552 -11.13 19.61 -15.83
CA THR A 552 -10.03 19.56 -14.85
C THR A 552 -9.77 20.89 -14.16
N SER A 553 -10.37 21.96 -14.66
CA SER A 553 -10.40 23.28 -14.02
C SER A 553 -11.85 23.76 -13.91
N VAL A 554 -12.21 24.25 -12.74
CA VAL A 554 -13.35 25.16 -12.62
C VAL A 554 -12.85 26.47 -13.23
N ASN A 555 -13.40 26.90 -14.38
CA ASN A 555 -13.16 28.26 -14.85
C ASN A 555 -13.36 29.22 -13.68
N THR A 556 -12.43 30.16 -13.47
CA THR A 556 -12.69 31.28 -12.57
C THR A 556 -14.03 31.87 -12.99
N ILE A 557 -15.00 31.80 -12.09
CA ILE A 557 -16.31 32.43 -12.32
C ILE A 557 -16.00 33.86 -12.72
N ALA A 558 -16.39 34.25 -13.94
CA ALA A 558 -15.98 35.51 -14.56
C ALA A 558 -16.12 36.67 -13.57
N ASN A 559 -14.97 37.12 -13.03
CA ASN A 559 -14.64 38.24 -12.14
C ASN A 559 -15.69 38.95 -11.24
N ASN A 560 -16.93 38.47 -11.06
CA ASN A 560 -17.96 39.13 -10.25
C ASN A 560 -19.04 38.18 -9.68
N ALA A 561 -19.03 36.88 -9.97
CA ALA A 561 -19.99 35.94 -9.40
C ALA A 561 -19.34 35.06 -8.33
N LYS A 562 -19.81 35.18 -7.09
CA LYS A 562 -19.37 34.36 -5.95
C LYS A 562 -20.36 33.22 -5.76
N VAL A 563 -19.92 31.98 -5.94
CA VAL A 563 -20.63 30.81 -5.40
C VAL A 563 -20.22 30.65 -3.94
N SER A 564 -21.19 30.65 -3.04
CA SER A 564 -20.93 30.45 -1.61
C SER A 564 -21.27 29.03 -1.21
N LEU A 565 -20.32 28.38 -0.53
CA LEU A 565 -20.47 27.03 0.00
C LEU A 565 -20.49 27.11 1.52
N TYR A 566 -21.52 26.54 2.14
CA TYR A 566 -21.67 26.47 3.58
C TYR A 566 -21.74 25.00 4.02
N PRO A 567 -20.60 24.38 4.40
CA PRO A 567 -20.59 23.05 4.97
C PRO A 567 -21.31 23.07 6.32
N ASN A 568 -22.18 22.09 6.55
CA ASN A 568 -22.78 21.84 7.86
C ASN A 568 -22.38 20.42 8.32
N PRO A 569 -21.36 20.31 9.18
CA PRO A 569 -20.90 19.02 9.70
C PRO A 569 -21.96 18.28 10.53
N ALA A 570 -22.87 19.00 11.20
CA ALA A 570 -23.91 18.40 12.03
C ALA A 570 -24.98 17.68 11.20
N THR A 571 -25.30 18.21 10.02
CA THR A 571 -26.30 17.62 9.10
C THR A 571 -25.68 16.87 7.93
N ASN A 572 -24.34 16.82 7.86
CA ASN A 572 -23.59 16.19 6.77
C ASN A 572 -24.04 16.69 5.38
N SER A 573 -24.18 18.00 5.21
CA SER A 573 -24.66 18.63 3.97
C SER A 573 -23.86 19.88 3.60
N ILE A 574 -23.82 20.22 2.32
CA ILE A 574 -23.28 21.50 1.81
C ILE A 574 -24.43 22.31 1.25
N THR A 575 -24.60 23.53 1.74
CA THR A 575 -25.50 24.49 1.08
C THR A 575 -24.72 25.26 0.02
N ILE A 576 -25.20 25.23 -1.21
CA ILE A 576 -24.63 25.95 -2.35
C ILE A 576 -25.56 27.09 -2.72
N THR A 577 -25.06 28.31 -2.67
CA THR A 577 -25.82 29.50 -3.08
C THR A 577 -25.26 30.06 -4.38
N LEU A 578 -26.14 30.21 -5.38
CA LEU A 578 -25.78 30.78 -6.68
C LEU A 578 -25.76 32.32 -6.64
N PRO A 579 -24.98 32.97 -7.52
CA PRO A 579 -25.07 34.42 -7.73
C PRO A 579 -26.48 34.83 -8.13
N LYS A 580 -26.95 36.02 -7.71
CA LYS A 580 -28.30 36.54 -8.02
C LYS A 580 -28.69 36.55 -9.51
N ASN A 581 -27.70 36.53 -10.40
CA ASN A 581 -27.90 36.62 -11.84
C ASN A 581 -28.04 35.24 -12.51
N GLU A 582 -27.79 34.16 -11.77
CA GLU A 582 -27.88 32.77 -12.26
C GLU A 582 -29.21 32.14 -11.86
N THR A 583 -29.94 31.59 -12.83
CA THR A 583 -31.26 30.99 -12.59
C THR A 583 -31.20 29.49 -12.29
N SER A 584 -30.15 28.83 -12.77
CA SER A 584 -29.88 27.42 -12.51
C SER A 584 -28.41 27.10 -12.75
N ALA A 585 -27.89 26.07 -12.08
CA ALA A 585 -26.59 25.49 -12.37
C ALA A 585 -26.62 23.98 -12.11
N THR A 586 -25.57 23.25 -12.51
CA THR A 586 -25.41 21.84 -12.16
C THR A 586 -24.20 21.69 -11.26
N ALA A 587 -24.39 21.11 -10.07
CA ALA A 587 -23.29 20.69 -9.21
C ALA A 587 -22.96 19.23 -9.51
N THR A 588 -21.70 18.96 -9.85
CA THR A 588 -21.17 17.61 -10.01
C THR A 588 -20.09 17.39 -8.96
N ILE A 589 -20.25 16.39 -8.11
CA ILE A 589 -19.24 15.95 -7.16
C ILE A 589 -18.40 14.89 -7.83
N VAL A 590 -17.11 15.12 -7.90
CA VAL A 590 -16.13 14.20 -8.47
C VAL A 590 -15.19 13.77 -7.35
N SER A 591 -14.97 12.46 -7.19
CA SER A 591 -13.96 11.96 -6.26
C SER A 591 -12.55 12.25 -6.77
N ILE A 592 -11.55 12.10 -5.90
CA ILE A 592 -10.14 12.37 -6.21
C ILE A 592 -9.60 11.57 -7.41
N ASP A 593 -10.21 10.43 -7.72
CA ASP A 593 -9.91 9.57 -8.87
C ASP A 593 -10.67 9.96 -10.16
N GLY A 594 -11.40 11.07 -10.14
CA GLY A 594 -12.13 11.59 -11.30
C GLY A 594 -13.51 10.96 -11.53
N ARG A 595 -14.00 10.09 -10.62
CA ARG A 595 -15.35 9.50 -10.73
C ARG A 595 -16.42 10.48 -10.31
N VAL A 596 -17.47 10.64 -11.12
CA VAL A 596 -18.67 11.38 -10.72
C VAL A 596 -19.40 10.58 -9.64
N VAL A 597 -19.46 11.12 -8.43
CA VAL A 597 -20.11 10.48 -7.28
C VAL A 597 -21.56 10.95 -7.12
N ALA A 598 -21.84 12.20 -7.52
CA ALA A 598 -23.16 12.79 -7.44
C ALA A 598 -23.33 13.91 -8.47
N THR A 599 -24.56 14.08 -8.95
CA THR A 599 -24.95 15.25 -9.75
C THR A 599 -26.27 15.80 -9.22
N GLN A 600 -26.35 17.10 -9.02
CA GLN A 600 -27.57 17.78 -8.56
C GLN A 600 -27.81 19.06 -9.36
N GLN A 601 -29.05 19.27 -9.78
CA GLN A 601 -29.48 20.55 -10.32
C GLN A 601 -29.66 21.57 -9.19
N LEU A 602 -29.03 22.72 -9.35
CA LEU A 602 -29.09 23.86 -8.45
C LEU A 602 -30.11 24.88 -8.98
N SER A 603 -30.89 25.45 -8.07
CA SER A 603 -31.83 26.54 -8.36
C SER A 603 -31.26 27.91 -7.96
N SER A 604 -31.89 28.99 -8.43
CA SER A 604 -31.48 30.41 -8.31
C SER A 604 -31.22 30.96 -6.89
N ASN A 605 -31.43 30.15 -5.85
CA ASN A 605 -31.29 30.54 -4.45
C ASN A 605 -30.16 29.71 -3.80
N SER A 606 -30.54 28.91 -2.80
CA SER A 606 -29.69 27.96 -2.11
C SER A 606 -30.21 26.56 -2.38
N SER A 607 -29.31 25.67 -2.78
CA SER A 607 -29.59 24.24 -2.93
C SER A 607 -28.79 23.47 -1.89
N VAL A 608 -29.42 22.48 -1.26
CA VAL A 608 -28.77 21.63 -0.27
C VAL A 608 -28.31 20.35 -0.94
N LEU A 609 -27.01 20.11 -0.88
CA LEU A 609 -26.35 18.89 -1.30
C LEU A 609 -26.13 18.01 -0.08
N ASN A 610 -26.88 16.92 0.03
CA ASN A 610 -26.76 16.00 1.15
C ASN A 610 -25.58 15.05 0.95
N LEU A 611 -24.53 15.17 1.78
CA LEU A 611 -23.32 14.34 1.66
C LEU A 611 -23.52 12.93 2.22
N SER A 612 -24.69 12.58 2.77
CA SER A 612 -24.99 11.17 3.10
C SER A 612 -25.01 10.30 1.84
N MET A 613 -25.26 10.89 0.67
CA MET A 613 -25.17 10.19 -0.62
C MET A 613 -23.74 9.79 -1.00
N LEU A 614 -22.73 10.42 -0.38
CA LEU A 614 -21.31 10.16 -0.63
C LEU A 614 -20.72 9.06 0.25
N LYS A 615 -21.48 8.56 1.23
CA LYS A 615 -21.01 7.48 2.10
C LYS A 615 -21.23 6.15 1.42
N GLU A 616 -20.14 5.42 1.17
CA GLU A 616 -20.20 3.98 0.93
C GLU A 616 -21.08 3.32 2.00
N LYS A 617 -21.90 2.37 1.56
CA LYS A 617 -22.97 1.76 2.36
C LYS A 617 -22.40 1.06 3.60
N GLY A 618 -22.46 1.74 4.76
CA GLY A 618 -23.11 1.25 5.97
C GLY A 618 -22.43 0.20 6.87
N ILE A 619 -21.26 -0.38 6.56
CA ILE A 619 -20.71 -1.51 7.35
C ILE A 619 -19.65 -1.08 8.40
N ASP A 620 -18.95 0.03 8.25
CA ASP A 620 -17.80 0.33 9.13
C ASP A 620 -18.16 0.90 10.52
N ARG A 621 -19.29 1.60 10.67
CA ARG A 621 -19.68 2.18 11.97
C ARG A 621 -20.03 1.13 13.03
N GLY A 622 -20.42 -0.08 12.63
CA GLY A 622 -20.66 -1.18 13.57
C GLY A 622 -19.41 -1.54 14.39
N LYS A 623 -18.22 -1.46 13.78
CA LYS A 623 -16.93 -1.77 14.42
C LYS A 623 -16.55 -0.77 15.51
N GLU A 624 -17.01 0.47 15.38
CA GLU A 624 -16.78 1.53 16.36
C GLU A 624 -17.80 1.45 17.52
N MET A 625 -18.96 0.85 17.28
CA MET A 625 -20.09 0.83 18.21
C MET A 625 -20.24 -0.45 19.02
N LEU A 626 -19.72 -1.60 18.56
CA LEU A 626 -19.86 -2.87 19.26
C LEU A 626 -18.66 -3.77 18.97
N GLY A 627 -18.05 -4.38 19.99
CA GLY A 627 -16.93 -5.30 19.80
C GLY A 627 -16.72 -6.27 20.96
N LEU A 628 -16.19 -7.45 20.67
CA LEU A 628 -15.83 -8.48 21.67
C LEU A 628 -14.31 -8.57 21.77
N TYR A 629 -13.73 -8.42 22.95
CA TYR A 629 -12.29 -8.33 23.17
C TYR A 629 -11.83 -9.48 24.07
N LEU A 630 -10.75 -10.16 23.69
CA LEU A 630 -10.14 -11.19 24.54
C LEU A 630 -9.51 -10.53 25.78
N VAL A 631 -9.62 -11.20 26.92
CA VAL A 631 -8.90 -10.84 28.15
C VAL A 631 -7.79 -11.85 28.35
N THR A 632 -6.56 -11.35 28.47
CA THR A 632 -5.36 -12.16 28.74
C THR A 632 -4.66 -11.56 29.96
N ASP A 633 -4.40 -12.36 30.99
CA ASP A 633 -3.77 -11.93 32.24
C ASP A 633 -4.43 -10.69 32.88
N GLY A 634 -5.75 -10.61 32.81
CA GLY A 634 -6.55 -9.49 33.33
C GLY A 634 -6.51 -8.21 32.48
N LYS A 635 -5.80 -8.20 31.34
CA LYS A 635 -5.77 -7.08 30.38
C LYS A 635 -6.70 -7.35 29.20
N VAL A 636 -7.53 -6.36 28.87
CA VAL A 636 -8.40 -6.40 27.69
C VAL A 636 -7.55 -6.08 26.47
N ALA A 637 -7.62 -6.91 25.43
CA ALA A 637 -6.97 -6.64 24.16
C ALA A 637 -7.46 -5.32 23.54
N ASP A 638 -6.58 -4.65 22.80
CA ASP A 638 -6.91 -3.37 22.14
C ASP A 638 -7.72 -3.57 20.86
N VAL A 639 -7.67 -4.79 20.28
CA VAL A 639 -8.35 -5.16 19.04
C VAL A 639 -9.47 -6.17 19.34
N PRO A 640 -10.70 -5.96 18.83
CA PRO A 640 -11.77 -6.92 19.02
C PRO A 640 -11.51 -8.19 18.20
N VAL A 641 -12.03 -9.32 18.69
CA VAL A 641 -12.15 -10.57 17.96
C VAL A 641 -12.83 -10.29 16.61
N VAL A 642 -12.31 -10.90 15.55
CA VAL A 642 -12.88 -10.74 14.21
C VAL A 642 -14.30 -11.33 14.19
N GLY A 643 -15.25 -10.55 13.70
CA GLY A 643 -16.65 -10.96 13.60
C GLY A 643 -17.39 -10.26 12.47
N VAL A 644 -18.64 -10.67 12.28
CA VAL A 644 -19.59 -10.13 11.30
C VAL A 644 -20.60 -9.27 12.03
N TYR A 645 -20.96 -8.13 11.43
CA TYR A 645 -22.00 -7.24 11.92
C TYR A 645 -23.26 -7.40 11.07
N SER A 646 -24.42 -7.44 11.72
CA SER A 646 -25.72 -7.37 11.05
C SER A 646 -26.64 -6.42 11.81
N ILE A 647 -27.71 -5.97 11.14
CA ILE A 647 -28.77 -5.17 11.76
C ILE A 647 -30.08 -5.94 11.59
N GLU A 648 -30.72 -6.26 12.70
CA GLU A 648 -32.05 -6.90 12.74
C GLU A 648 -32.91 -6.16 13.78
N ASP A 649 -34.16 -5.84 13.44
CA ASP A 649 -35.11 -5.14 14.34
C ASP A 649 -34.53 -3.89 15.03
N MET A 650 -33.80 -3.07 14.27
CA MET A 650 -33.08 -1.87 14.76
C MET A 650 -32.03 -2.15 15.86
N LYS A 651 -31.54 -3.38 15.97
CA LYS A 651 -30.43 -3.75 16.85
C LYS A 651 -29.19 -4.04 16.02
N LEU A 652 -28.04 -3.57 16.47
CA LEU A 652 -26.74 -3.97 15.94
C LEU A 652 -26.35 -5.30 16.57
N LEU A 653 -26.15 -6.33 15.74
CA LEU A 653 -25.66 -7.64 16.15
C LEU A 653 -24.20 -7.79 15.73
N TYR A 654 -23.43 -8.45 16.58
CA TYR A 654 -22.05 -8.86 16.31
C TYR A 654 -21.93 -10.36 16.55
N SER A 655 -21.38 -11.09 15.59
CA SER A 655 -21.11 -12.53 15.69
C SER A 655 -19.64 -12.82 15.39
N PRO A 656 -18.88 -13.42 16.34
CA PRO A 656 -17.51 -13.84 16.08
C PRO A 656 -17.41 -14.77 14.87
N ARG A 657 -16.39 -14.59 14.03
CA ARG A 657 -16.21 -15.38 12.81
C ARG A 657 -15.67 -16.80 13.11
N TYR A 658 -15.10 -17.00 14.28
CA TYR A 658 -14.50 -18.26 14.73
C TYR A 658 -15.04 -18.67 16.09
N ASN A 659 -15.00 -19.98 16.38
CA ASN A 659 -15.29 -20.48 17.73
C ASN A 659 -14.33 -19.85 18.74
N LEU A 660 -14.89 -19.37 19.86
CA LEU A 660 -14.16 -18.62 20.89
C LEU A 660 -13.25 -19.47 21.78
N GLY A 661 -12.98 -20.74 21.43
CA GLY A 661 -12.18 -21.64 22.24
C GLY A 661 -12.81 -21.95 23.61
N TYR A 662 -12.08 -22.72 24.41
CA TYR A 662 -12.45 -23.08 25.78
C TYR A 662 -11.55 -22.36 26.78
N ASP A 663 -12.05 -22.13 28.00
CA ASP A 663 -11.31 -21.52 29.11
C ASP A 663 -10.79 -20.09 28.82
N LEU A 664 -11.53 -19.29 28.03
CA LEU A 664 -11.15 -17.91 27.69
C LEU A 664 -12.12 -16.88 28.28
N GLU A 665 -11.60 -15.75 28.77
CA GLU A 665 -12.37 -14.60 29.22
C GLU A 665 -12.47 -13.55 28.10
N PHE A 666 -13.66 -12.96 27.93
CA PHE A 666 -13.92 -11.90 26.96
C PHE A 666 -14.67 -10.72 27.59
N VAL A 667 -14.51 -9.55 27.00
CA VAL A 667 -15.25 -8.33 27.30
C VAL A 667 -15.96 -7.85 26.04
N ALA A 668 -17.29 -7.73 26.07
CA ALA A 668 -18.03 -7.00 25.06
C ALA A 668 -18.10 -5.51 25.43
N LYS A 669 -17.71 -4.62 24.50
CA LYS A 669 -17.85 -3.16 24.63
C LYS A 669 -18.87 -2.68 23.60
N ALA A 670 -19.82 -1.85 24.03
CA ALA A 670 -20.79 -1.20 23.16
C ALA A 670 -20.78 0.32 23.41
N VAL A 671 -20.71 1.13 22.36
CA VAL A 671 -20.74 2.59 22.42
C VAL A 671 -22.12 3.07 21.93
N GLN A 672 -22.86 3.73 22.81
CA GLN A 672 -24.16 4.33 22.47
C GLN A 672 -23.98 5.67 21.73
N GLU A 673 -25.04 6.14 21.05
CA GLU A 673 -25.00 7.39 20.27
C GLU A 673 -24.66 8.64 21.10
N ASN A 674 -24.92 8.61 22.41
CA ASN A 674 -24.56 9.68 23.34
C ASN A 674 -23.11 9.58 23.86
N GLY A 675 -22.30 8.64 23.33
CA GLY A 675 -20.91 8.40 23.74
C GLY A 675 -20.74 7.51 24.97
N MET A 676 -21.82 7.01 25.57
CA MET A 676 -21.73 6.11 26.74
C MET A 676 -21.22 4.73 26.34
N VAL A 677 -20.24 4.21 27.07
CA VAL A 677 -19.66 2.87 26.84
C VAL A 677 -20.23 1.86 27.84
N ILE A 678 -20.87 0.82 27.33
CA ILE A 678 -21.37 -0.33 28.10
C ILE A 678 -20.38 -1.48 27.96
N VAL A 679 -20.01 -2.10 29.09
CA VAL A 679 -19.03 -3.18 29.14
C VAL A 679 -19.64 -4.40 29.82
N LYS A 680 -19.49 -5.59 29.22
CA LYS A 680 -19.98 -6.85 29.79
C LYS A 680 -18.96 -7.98 29.64
N LYS A 681 -18.70 -8.71 30.72
CA LYS A 681 -17.75 -9.84 30.76
C LYS A 681 -18.43 -11.17 30.45
N TYR A 682 -17.72 -12.04 29.76
CA TYR A 682 -18.13 -13.41 29.41
C TYR A 682 -16.95 -14.36 29.61
N HIS A 683 -17.23 -15.63 29.91
CA HIS A 683 -16.24 -16.71 29.95
C HIS A 683 -16.74 -17.87 29.10
N THR A 684 -15.87 -18.44 28.27
CA THR A 684 -16.20 -19.65 27.51
C THR A 684 -16.17 -20.88 28.41
N PRO A 685 -16.91 -21.96 28.05
CA PRO A 685 -16.93 -23.19 28.83
C PRO A 685 -15.53 -23.80 29.02
N THR A 686 -15.38 -24.64 30.03
CA THR A 686 -14.16 -25.40 30.26
C THR A 686 -13.93 -26.45 29.16
N ASN A 687 -12.67 -26.67 28.80
CA ASN A 687 -12.31 -27.61 27.73
C ASN A 687 -12.74 -29.03 28.09
N PRO A 688 -13.61 -29.70 27.29
CA PRO A 688 -13.92 -31.11 27.50
C PRO A 688 -12.67 -31.92 27.18
N THR A 689 -11.89 -32.28 28.21
CA THR A 689 -10.65 -33.05 28.06
C THR A 689 -10.98 -34.43 27.47
N SER A 690 -10.76 -34.61 26.16
CA SER A 690 -10.75 -35.94 25.57
C SER A 690 -9.50 -36.68 26.06
N SER A 691 -9.69 -37.70 26.89
CA SER A 691 -8.62 -38.51 27.48
C SER A 691 -7.98 -39.52 26.50
N LYS A 692 -8.40 -39.54 25.22
CA LYS A 692 -7.95 -40.54 24.25
C LYS A 692 -6.82 -40.00 23.36
N LYS A 693 -5.57 -40.33 23.72
CA LYS A 693 -4.40 -40.10 22.86
C LYS A 693 -4.56 -40.78 21.50
N ALA A 694 -4.14 -40.09 20.44
CA ALA A 694 -4.16 -40.61 19.08
C ALA A 694 -3.23 -41.84 18.91
N ILE A 695 -3.61 -42.74 18.00
CA ILE A 695 -2.80 -43.86 17.50
C ILE A 695 -2.70 -43.80 15.98
N VAL A 696 -1.64 -44.38 15.42
CA VAL A 696 -1.59 -44.71 13.99
C VAL A 696 -2.48 -45.93 13.76
N VAL A 697 -3.46 -45.78 12.86
CA VAL A 697 -4.39 -46.82 12.43
C VAL A 697 -3.75 -47.68 11.34
N SER A 698 -3.12 -47.04 10.34
CA SER A 698 -2.44 -47.71 9.24
C SER A 698 -1.40 -46.79 8.59
N ALA A 699 -0.44 -47.39 7.89
CA ALA A 699 0.42 -46.69 6.94
C ALA A 699 0.27 -47.32 5.56
N TYR A 700 0.44 -46.49 4.52
CA TYR A 700 0.34 -46.89 3.12
C TYR A 700 1.67 -46.63 2.41
N PRO A 701 2.06 -47.47 1.42
CA PRO A 701 1.33 -48.61 0.86
C PRO A 701 1.01 -49.71 1.90
N LEU A 702 -0.15 -50.38 1.76
CA LEU A 702 -0.51 -51.48 2.68
C LEU A 702 0.29 -52.75 2.40
N ALA A 703 0.81 -52.89 1.18
CA ALA A 703 1.62 -54.04 0.80
C ALA A 703 3.00 -53.94 1.46
N ASP A 704 3.47 -55.06 2.01
CA ASP A 704 4.82 -55.17 2.58
C ASP A 704 5.90 -55.21 1.50
N THR A 705 5.52 -55.34 0.22
CA THR A 705 6.41 -55.27 -0.94
C THR A 705 6.01 -54.08 -1.81
N ILE A 706 6.95 -53.20 -2.12
CA ILE A 706 6.70 -51.97 -2.89
C ILE A 706 7.69 -51.82 -4.05
N PRO A 707 7.27 -51.23 -5.19
CA PRO A 707 8.19 -50.87 -6.26
C PRO A 707 9.19 -49.81 -5.82
N TYR A 708 10.39 -49.88 -6.37
CA TYR A 708 11.44 -48.89 -6.15
C TYR A 708 11.02 -47.44 -6.47
N ASN A 709 10.13 -47.27 -7.45
CA ASN A 709 9.61 -45.97 -7.89
C ASN A 709 8.29 -45.57 -7.20
N THR A 710 8.02 -46.08 -5.99
CA THR A 710 6.90 -45.62 -5.17
C THR A 710 7.07 -44.13 -4.83
N LEU A 711 6.07 -43.30 -5.14
CA LEU A 711 6.14 -41.84 -4.94
C LEU A 711 5.49 -41.35 -3.64
N PHE A 712 4.40 -41.99 -3.22
CA PHE A 712 3.57 -41.54 -2.09
C PHE A 712 3.53 -42.57 -0.96
N PHE A 713 3.54 -42.04 0.26
CA PHE A 713 3.28 -42.76 1.49
C PHE A 713 2.19 -42.02 2.27
N HIS A 714 1.42 -42.76 3.05
CA HIS A 714 0.38 -42.16 3.89
C HIS A 714 0.41 -42.71 5.30
N VAL A 715 0.01 -41.91 6.29
CA VAL A 715 -0.17 -42.35 7.68
C VAL A 715 -1.55 -41.91 8.15
N HIS A 716 -2.38 -42.87 8.52
CA HIS A 716 -3.75 -42.63 8.99
C HIS A 716 -3.80 -42.70 10.52
N PHE A 717 -4.41 -41.71 11.16
CA PHE A 717 -4.50 -41.55 12.61
C PHE A 717 -5.95 -41.72 13.11
N SER A 718 -6.09 -42.16 14.36
CA SER A 718 -7.42 -42.36 14.97
C SER A 718 -8.16 -41.09 15.34
N GLN A 719 -7.45 -39.95 15.37
CA GLN A 719 -7.96 -38.63 15.76
C GLN A 719 -7.41 -37.59 14.77
N PRO A 720 -8.09 -36.44 14.58
CA PRO A 720 -7.54 -35.31 13.85
C PRO A 720 -6.20 -34.88 14.48
N MET A 721 -5.19 -34.76 13.64
CA MET A 721 -3.86 -34.35 14.07
C MET A 721 -3.70 -32.83 13.98
N LEU A 722 -2.71 -32.28 14.69
CA LEU A 722 -2.34 -30.88 14.52
C LEU A 722 -1.99 -30.65 13.04
N ASN A 723 -2.65 -29.67 12.42
CA ASN A 723 -2.45 -29.34 11.00
C ASN A 723 -1.10 -28.62 10.79
N ASP A 724 -0.02 -29.37 10.95
CA ASP A 724 1.37 -28.92 10.83
C ASP A 724 1.92 -29.30 9.46
N ARG A 725 2.39 -28.30 8.70
CA ARG A 725 3.04 -28.48 7.40
C ARG A 725 4.38 -29.20 7.50
N TYR A 726 4.97 -29.27 8.69
CA TYR A 726 6.24 -29.94 8.99
C TYR A 726 6.08 -31.32 9.62
N ALA A 727 4.87 -31.89 9.63
CA ALA A 727 4.60 -33.21 10.20
C ALA A 727 5.50 -34.32 9.62
N TYR A 728 5.96 -34.19 8.38
CA TYR A 728 6.91 -35.11 7.73
C TYR A 728 8.21 -35.28 8.51
N LYS A 729 8.63 -34.31 9.33
CA LYS A 729 9.84 -34.40 10.17
C LYS A 729 9.72 -35.46 11.26
N HIS A 730 8.50 -35.80 11.65
CA HIS A 730 8.21 -36.85 12.63
C HIS A 730 8.18 -38.24 11.98
N ILE A 731 8.31 -38.30 10.64
CA ILE A 731 8.26 -39.55 9.89
C ILE A 731 9.62 -39.76 9.24
N LYS A 732 10.22 -40.93 9.42
CA LYS A 732 11.57 -41.21 8.96
C LYS A 732 11.63 -42.55 8.24
N MET A 733 12.56 -42.68 7.30
CA MET A 733 12.82 -43.91 6.57
C MET A 733 14.21 -44.42 6.94
N TYR A 734 14.32 -45.70 7.28
CA TYR A 734 15.58 -46.36 7.63
C TYR A 734 15.86 -47.50 6.68
N ASP A 735 17.12 -47.73 6.33
CA ASP A 735 17.52 -48.89 5.53
C ASP A 735 17.61 -50.18 6.36
N ALA A 736 18.04 -51.27 5.71
CA ALA A 736 18.19 -52.59 6.33
C ALA A 736 19.23 -52.63 7.46
N ASN A 737 20.19 -51.69 7.47
CA ASN A 737 21.21 -51.57 8.51
C ASN A 737 20.78 -50.63 9.65
N GLY A 738 19.57 -50.06 9.57
CA GLY A 738 19.07 -49.10 10.55
C GLY A 738 19.62 -47.68 10.35
N VAL A 739 20.19 -47.36 9.18
CA VAL A 739 20.66 -46.01 8.85
C VAL A 739 19.50 -45.20 8.29
N GLU A 740 19.31 -43.99 8.82
CA GLU A 740 18.27 -43.06 8.34
C GLU A 740 18.58 -42.58 6.92
N ARG A 741 17.60 -42.68 6.02
CA ARG A 741 17.68 -42.06 4.69
C ARG A 741 17.33 -40.58 4.81
N THR A 742 18.32 -39.74 4.56
CA THR A 742 18.19 -38.28 4.63
C THR A 742 17.24 -37.77 3.55
N ASN A 743 16.44 -36.76 3.89
CA ASN A 743 15.49 -36.11 2.97
C ASN A 743 14.54 -37.09 2.25
N ALA A 744 14.08 -38.14 2.95
CA ALA A 744 13.14 -39.11 2.39
C ALA A 744 11.87 -38.47 1.82
N TRP A 745 11.41 -37.39 2.45
CA TRP A 745 10.21 -36.67 2.06
C TRP A 745 10.55 -35.32 1.43
N ARG A 746 9.73 -34.91 0.47
CA ARG A 746 9.60 -33.50 0.11
C ARG A 746 9.22 -32.72 1.36
N GLN A 747 9.77 -31.52 1.54
CA GLN A 747 9.65 -30.71 2.75
C GLN A 747 8.25 -30.07 2.95
N LYS A 748 7.19 -30.83 2.71
CA LYS A 748 5.79 -30.41 2.84
C LYS A 748 4.91 -31.62 3.13
N SER A 749 4.12 -31.52 4.19
CA SER A 749 3.05 -32.45 4.52
C SER A 749 1.70 -31.93 4.05
N PHE A 750 0.82 -32.84 3.62
CA PHE A 750 -0.59 -32.54 3.36
C PHE A 750 -1.48 -33.41 4.22
N TRP A 751 -2.63 -32.88 4.62
CA TRP A 751 -3.58 -33.57 5.47
C TRP A 751 -4.91 -33.74 4.73
N LEU A 752 -5.44 -34.95 4.75
CA LEU A 752 -6.75 -35.34 4.20
C LEU A 752 -7.62 -35.93 5.32
N ASP A 753 -8.86 -36.29 4.98
CA ASP A 753 -9.81 -36.94 5.90
C ASP A 753 -10.00 -36.17 7.23
N GLY A 754 -10.28 -34.87 7.11
CA GLY A 754 -10.49 -34.01 8.29
C GLY A 754 -9.29 -33.92 9.23
N GLY A 755 -8.06 -34.06 8.71
CA GLY A 755 -6.83 -34.01 9.51
C GLY A 755 -6.36 -35.37 10.03
N LYS A 756 -6.98 -36.48 9.62
CA LYS A 756 -6.61 -37.83 10.07
C LYS A 756 -5.62 -38.53 9.14
N LEU A 757 -5.49 -38.12 7.89
CA LEU A 757 -4.63 -38.79 6.91
C LEU A 757 -3.47 -37.88 6.48
N LEU A 758 -2.26 -38.21 6.91
CA LEU A 758 -1.03 -37.52 6.50
C LEU A 758 -0.55 -38.09 5.16
N VAL A 759 -0.36 -37.24 4.17
CA VAL A 759 0.23 -37.55 2.86
C VAL A 759 1.70 -37.15 2.86
N LEU A 760 2.57 -38.08 2.49
CA LEU A 760 4.01 -37.91 2.35
C LEU A 760 4.41 -38.21 0.90
N MET A 761 5.17 -37.31 0.30
CA MET A 761 5.65 -37.48 -1.07
C MET A 761 7.17 -37.55 -1.06
N ILE A 762 7.75 -38.57 -1.70
CA ILE A 762 9.19 -38.60 -1.98
C ILE A 762 9.48 -37.53 -3.04
N HIS A 763 10.67 -36.93 -3.00
CA HIS A 763 10.99 -35.91 -3.98
C HIS A 763 10.87 -36.45 -5.43
N PRO A 764 10.09 -35.82 -6.33
CA PRO A 764 9.86 -36.34 -7.67
C PRO A 764 11.14 -36.61 -8.46
N GLY A 765 12.18 -35.78 -8.31
CA GLY A 765 13.48 -36.02 -8.96
C GLY A 765 14.30 -37.21 -8.45
N ARG A 766 13.83 -37.93 -7.43
CA ARG A 766 14.38 -39.23 -7.00
C ARG A 766 13.63 -40.42 -7.61
N VAL A 767 12.47 -40.19 -8.22
CA VAL A 767 11.49 -41.23 -8.58
C VAL A 767 11.04 -41.14 -10.03
N LYS A 768 10.69 -39.94 -10.53
CA LYS A 768 10.15 -39.73 -11.87
C LYS A 768 11.25 -39.61 -12.92
N ASN A 769 11.00 -40.24 -14.06
CA ASN A 769 11.88 -40.16 -15.23
C ASN A 769 11.91 -38.73 -15.82
N GLY A 770 13.07 -38.35 -16.34
CA GLY A 770 13.28 -37.08 -17.06
C GLY A 770 13.52 -35.85 -16.16
N ILE A 771 13.52 -36.02 -14.83
CA ILE A 771 13.75 -34.94 -13.86
C ILE A 771 14.72 -35.34 -12.73
N HIS A 772 15.66 -36.25 -13.02
CA HIS A 772 16.63 -36.75 -12.04
C HIS A 772 17.63 -35.68 -11.62
N TYR A 773 17.67 -35.37 -10.32
CA TYR A 773 18.69 -34.46 -9.78
C TYR A 773 19.22 -34.91 -8.40
N GLU A 774 18.64 -35.96 -7.81
CA GLU A 774 19.09 -36.56 -6.55
C GLU A 774 19.13 -38.09 -6.67
N SER A 775 19.97 -38.73 -5.85
CA SER A 775 20.03 -40.18 -5.78
C SER A 775 18.70 -40.79 -5.32
N PRO A 776 18.35 -41.98 -5.81
CA PRO A 776 17.15 -42.71 -5.41
C PRO A 776 17.04 -42.88 -3.89
N LEU A 777 15.82 -42.93 -3.38
CA LEU A 777 15.59 -43.15 -1.95
C LEU A 777 15.78 -44.62 -1.54
N PHE A 778 15.41 -45.54 -2.42
CA PHE A 778 15.43 -46.97 -2.18
C PHE A 778 16.48 -47.67 -3.04
N ASP A 779 16.76 -48.92 -2.69
CA ASP A 779 17.61 -49.85 -3.44
C ASP A 779 16.78 -51.12 -3.65
N SER A 780 16.70 -51.62 -4.89
CA SER A 780 15.96 -52.86 -5.18
C SER A 780 16.59 -54.06 -4.47
N GLY A 781 15.76 -54.97 -3.98
CA GLY A 781 16.18 -56.16 -3.23
C GLY A 781 16.53 -55.89 -1.76
N SER A 782 16.22 -54.71 -1.23
CA SER A 782 16.53 -54.31 0.15
C SER A 782 15.30 -53.99 0.98
N TYR A 783 15.44 -54.10 2.30
CA TYR A 783 14.40 -53.72 3.25
C TYR A 783 14.55 -52.28 3.72
N TYR A 784 13.40 -51.65 3.96
CA TYR A 784 13.29 -50.30 4.51
C TYR A 784 12.23 -50.24 5.60
N THR A 785 12.45 -49.40 6.62
CA THR A 785 11.52 -49.23 7.75
C THR A 785 11.07 -47.78 7.85
N LEU A 786 9.76 -47.57 7.70
CA LEU A 786 9.08 -46.32 8.00
C LEU A 786 8.86 -46.23 9.51
N LYS A 787 9.28 -45.13 10.15
CA LYS A 787 9.02 -44.87 11.57
C LYS A 787 8.27 -43.56 11.76
N VAL A 788 7.22 -43.60 12.59
CA VAL A 788 6.43 -42.45 13.03
C VAL A 788 6.74 -42.18 14.50
N SER A 789 7.24 -40.97 14.77
CA SER A 789 7.60 -40.54 16.13
C SER A 789 6.36 -40.35 17.01
N PRO A 790 6.39 -40.78 18.29
CA PRO A 790 5.30 -40.50 19.23
C PRO A 790 5.13 -39.01 19.57
N SER A 791 6.09 -38.17 19.16
CA SER A 791 6.08 -36.71 19.40
C SER A 791 5.14 -35.93 18.48
N ILE A 792 4.62 -36.53 17.40
CA ILE A 792 3.63 -35.88 16.55
C ILE A 792 2.35 -35.63 17.35
N LYS A 793 1.81 -34.41 17.25
CA LYS A 793 0.73 -33.92 18.13
C LYS A 793 -0.63 -33.99 17.47
N ASP A 794 -1.65 -34.30 18.26
CA ASP A 794 -3.06 -34.11 17.90
C ASP A 794 -3.50 -32.64 18.00
N GLU A 795 -4.71 -32.32 17.54
CA GLU A 795 -5.27 -30.96 17.59
C GLU A 795 -5.38 -30.40 19.02
N ASN A 796 -5.39 -31.28 20.03
CA ASN A 796 -5.41 -30.94 21.45
C ASN A 796 -4.00 -30.82 22.05
N GLY A 797 -2.96 -30.92 21.22
CA GLY A 797 -1.55 -30.81 21.61
C GLY A 797 -0.94 -32.08 22.22
N ASN A 798 -1.66 -33.20 22.28
CA ASN A 798 -1.16 -34.44 22.85
C ASN A 798 -0.34 -35.24 21.84
N GLY A 799 0.77 -35.84 22.28
CA GLY A 799 1.51 -36.81 21.47
C GLY A 799 0.76 -38.14 21.28
N LEU A 800 1.22 -38.97 20.34
CA LEU A 800 0.67 -40.31 20.14
C LEU A 800 0.79 -41.18 21.40
N LYS A 801 -0.11 -42.15 21.53
CA LYS A 801 -0.03 -43.17 22.59
C LYS A 801 1.28 -43.96 22.53
N LYS A 802 1.77 -44.27 21.32
CA LYS A 802 3.05 -44.93 21.04
C LYS A 802 3.53 -44.58 19.62
N GLY A 803 4.83 -44.74 19.37
CA GLY A 803 5.38 -44.69 18.01
C GLY A 803 4.87 -45.84 17.14
N PHE A 804 5.07 -45.73 15.84
CA PHE A 804 4.64 -46.74 14.86
C PHE A 804 5.77 -47.05 13.88
N GLU A 805 5.90 -48.31 13.48
CA GLU A 805 6.89 -48.75 12.50
C GLU A 805 6.23 -49.68 11.47
N GLN A 806 6.58 -49.53 10.20
CA GLN A 806 6.16 -50.42 9.11
C GLN A 806 7.37 -50.74 8.23
N ARG A 807 7.55 -52.01 7.88
CA ARG A 807 8.68 -52.48 7.07
C ARG A 807 8.23 -52.81 5.66
N TYR A 808 9.04 -52.44 4.68
CA TYR A 808 8.82 -52.69 3.26
C TYR A 808 10.01 -53.42 2.64
N PHE A 809 9.74 -54.41 1.81
CA PHE A 809 10.70 -54.99 0.88
C PHE A 809 10.57 -54.28 -0.47
N VAL A 810 11.66 -53.65 -0.91
CA VAL A 810 11.64 -52.89 -2.17
C VAL A 810 12.06 -53.80 -3.32
N VAL A 811 11.21 -53.90 -4.34
CA VAL A 811 11.50 -54.64 -5.59
C VAL A 811 11.87 -53.67 -6.71
N GLY A 812 12.06 -54.20 -7.93
CA GLY A 812 12.33 -53.39 -9.11
C GLY A 812 11.26 -52.32 -9.37
N GLU A 813 11.55 -51.44 -10.32
CA GLU A 813 10.57 -50.43 -10.75
C GLU A 813 9.32 -51.08 -11.36
N ASP A 814 8.19 -50.43 -11.13
CA ASP A 814 6.91 -50.78 -11.72
C ASP A 814 6.46 -49.65 -12.64
N ARG A 815 6.26 -49.99 -13.92
CA ARG A 815 5.85 -49.05 -14.96
C ARG A 815 4.55 -49.47 -15.64
N ALA A 816 3.92 -50.55 -15.17
CA ALA A 816 2.61 -50.91 -15.63
C ALA A 816 1.61 -49.87 -15.15
N ILE A 817 0.64 -49.54 -16.01
CA ILE A 817 -0.47 -48.66 -15.63
C ILE A 817 -1.57 -49.55 -15.09
N PRO A 818 -2.02 -49.36 -13.83
CA PRO A 818 -3.08 -50.16 -13.26
C PRO A 818 -4.36 -50.07 -14.09
N GLN A 819 -4.89 -51.22 -14.50
CA GLN A 819 -6.12 -51.32 -15.26
C GLN A 819 -7.25 -51.81 -14.35
N MET A 820 -8.38 -51.11 -14.37
CA MET A 820 -9.58 -51.58 -13.68
C MET A 820 -10.16 -52.80 -14.41
N ASN A 821 -10.30 -53.91 -13.70
CA ASN A 821 -10.94 -55.10 -14.22
C ASN A 821 -12.46 -55.03 -13.99
N LYS A 822 -13.18 -54.54 -15.00
CA LYS A 822 -14.64 -54.36 -14.96
C LYS A 822 -15.42 -55.67 -14.81
N PHE A 823 -14.86 -56.81 -15.24
CA PHE A 823 -15.52 -58.12 -15.15
C PHE A 823 -15.68 -58.62 -13.72
N TYR A 824 -14.84 -58.13 -12.79
CA TYR A 824 -14.90 -58.52 -11.38
C TYR A 824 -15.61 -57.49 -10.48
N LEU A 825 -16.21 -56.44 -11.05
CA LEU A 825 -16.98 -55.45 -10.29
C LEU A 825 -18.14 -56.15 -9.56
N LYS A 826 -18.08 -56.21 -8.23
CA LYS A 826 -19.19 -56.71 -7.40
C LYS A 826 -19.96 -55.54 -6.85
N GLN A 827 -21.15 -55.33 -7.38
CA GLN A 827 -22.09 -54.35 -6.86
C GLN A 827 -22.66 -54.82 -5.52
N PRO A 828 -22.86 -53.91 -4.56
CA PRO A 828 -23.52 -54.24 -3.32
C PRO A 828 -24.99 -54.58 -3.57
N SER A 829 -25.52 -55.56 -2.84
CA SER A 829 -26.94 -55.90 -2.92
C SER A 829 -27.80 -54.70 -2.48
N ALA A 830 -28.95 -54.49 -3.14
CA ALA A 830 -29.87 -53.41 -2.80
C ALA A 830 -30.25 -53.45 -1.31
N ASN A 831 -30.35 -52.28 -0.67
CA ASN A 831 -30.66 -52.12 0.76
C ASN A 831 -29.67 -52.81 1.72
N THR A 832 -28.41 -52.98 1.32
CA THR A 832 -27.37 -53.54 2.19
C THR A 832 -26.20 -52.57 2.41
N LYS A 833 -25.40 -52.84 3.44
CA LYS A 833 -24.10 -52.17 3.68
C LYS A 833 -22.93 -52.97 3.11
N GLN A 834 -23.19 -53.84 2.12
CA GLN A 834 -22.11 -54.57 1.46
C GLN A 834 -21.17 -53.59 0.74
N PRO A 835 -19.86 -53.85 0.69
CA PRO A 835 -18.91 -52.97 0.04
C PRO A 835 -19.00 -53.09 -1.48
N LEU A 836 -18.86 -51.96 -2.19
CA LEU A 836 -18.51 -51.95 -3.60
C LEU A 836 -17.06 -52.43 -3.73
N SER A 837 -16.84 -53.54 -4.43
CA SER A 837 -15.50 -54.11 -4.61
C SER A 837 -14.98 -53.81 -6.01
N LEU A 838 -13.89 -53.04 -6.10
CA LEU A 838 -13.16 -52.72 -7.33
C LEU A 838 -11.90 -53.58 -7.40
N PHE A 839 -11.65 -54.17 -8.57
CA PHE A 839 -10.47 -55.00 -8.81
C PHE A 839 -9.59 -54.33 -9.86
N PHE A 840 -8.29 -54.27 -9.59
CA PHE A 840 -7.27 -53.70 -10.47
C PHE A 840 -6.27 -54.80 -10.86
N SER A 841 -5.57 -54.60 -11.99
CA SER A 841 -4.51 -55.51 -12.45
C SER A 841 -3.32 -55.60 -11.48
N GLU A 842 -3.15 -54.60 -10.63
CA GLU A 842 -2.06 -54.47 -9.66
C GLU A 842 -2.45 -53.56 -8.49
N GLY A 843 -1.51 -53.33 -7.56
CA GLY A 843 -1.72 -52.48 -6.39
C GLY A 843 -1.97 -51.02 -6.78
N MET A 844 -2.94 -50.39 -6.12
CA MET A 844 -3.29 -48.98 -6.35
C MET A 844 -2.81 -48.09 -5.19
N ASP A 845 -2.44 -46.86 -5.52
CA ASP A 845 -2.25 -45.82 -4.51
C ASP A 845 -3.57 -45.49 -3.81
N TYR A 846 -3.54 -45.45 -2.48
CA TYR A 846 -4.73 -45.31 -1.64
C TYR A 846 -5.47 -43.99 -1.87
N ALA A 847 -4.74 -42.87 -1.89
CA ALA A 847 -5.35 -41.55 -2.10
C ALA A 847 -5.90 -41.39 -3.53
N SER A 848 -5.22 -41.97 -4.52
CA SER A 848 -5.68 -41.99 -5.91
C SER A 848 -7.01 -42.73 -6.08
N VAL A 849 -7.23 -43.83 -5.35
CA VAL A 849 -8.53 -44.53 -5.34
C VAL A 849 -9.61 -43.69 -4.65
N LEU A 850 -9.30 -43.07 -3.50
CA LEU A 850 -10.25 -42.21 -2.80
C LEU A 850 -10.69 -40.99 -3.64
N ALA A 851 -9.76 -40.37 -4.36
CA ALA A 851 -10.05 -39.22 -5.22
C ALA A 851 -10.68 -39.61 -6.56
N GLY A 852 -10.28 -40.76 -7.13
CA GLY A 852 -10.67 -41.18 -8.47
C GLY A 852 -12.01 -41.93 -8.56
N VAL A 853 -12.57 -42.37 -7.43
CA VAL A 853 -13.84 -43.12 -7.41
C VAL A 853 -14.95 -42.27 -6.82
N LYS A 854 -15.99 -42.02 -7.63
CA LYS A 854 -17.23 -41.37 -7.19
C LYS A 854 -18.42 -42.27 -7.47
N VAL A 855 -19.28 -42.45 -6.47
CA VAL A 855 -20.62 -43.03 -6.66
C VAL A 855 -21.59 -41.87 -6.85
N VAL A 856 -22.31 -41.88 -7.96
CA VAL A 856 -23.34 -40.89 -8.29
C VAL A 856 -24.68 -41.61 -8.44
N ASP A 857 -25.77 -40.96 -8.07
CA ASP A 857 -27.09 -41.40 -8.50
C ASP A 857 -27.29 -41.04 -9.97
N GLU A 858 -28.24 -41.70 -10.62
CA GLU A 858 -28.50 -41.54 -12.06
C GLU A 858 -29.26 -40.25 -12.39
N LYS A 859 -29.22 -39.22 -11.52
CA LYS A 859 -30.00 -37.99 -11.65
C LYS A 859 -29.17 -36.71 -11.67
#